data_AF-A0A962I286-F1
#
_entry.id   AF-A0A962I286-F1
#
_cell.length_a   1.000
_cell.length_b   1.000
_cell.length_c   1.000
_cell.angle_alpha   90.00
_cell.angle_beta   90.00
_cell.angle_gamma   90.00
#
_symmetry.space_group_name_H-M   'P 1'
#
loop_
_entity.id
_entity.type
_entity.pdbx_description
1 polymer ?
#
loop_
_entity_poly.entity_id
_entity_poly.type
_entity_poly.pdbx_seq_one_letter_code
_entity_poly.pdbx_strand_id
1 'polypeptide(L)'
;MDDIEQLIAGDQLEPARAQLDAVRQRQPRLPRLAFLDAVLAAREGRFREASALLVELLADVPDHALAQLLQGRLQHRLGQREAAARRFDDALTLDPRLAAGAFTPTEIAVLDADMPALARRYRDALAADGEDIEARLGLAGLLLRQQQYSVCLFELEPLLSKARPVTGAVQLAAVAEMLQGQHAQALARLQAVEEPPLAFALLRLQILFWARRLRDADAVAEEILQQHPDLGQVWVLRGEILLAGSALMRTVEAAQEALRLCPEHARAVRALALATMRMGETNAAESLVRQHLQRHPHDAVSWRMLLALLTHQQNHEAAIAAARQWIEASPDEADAHADLSALLEHEGDLDAAMQTARAALRLRSDHINALLVAARAELRIGRPGPVLGKLDRVSPSELEPGQREARLVLLARSADAQGQYEQAVQRWRERHSQTPYLSPTALLPKAATLNMPPAAPPLPQHSDRVAFLLGLPGSGVQHLAASLQRHPALAVMTDRFGGPTLRHDGFSQPDWLGFAQGLSEGQALILRRRWRKAVARTGQLPTARLLIDWMPFADLLSYTALARVFPGAPVIVVERNPADCLLDWLAFPGMHRLRFDSPAQAGEWLAMGQGHLSAIAASDRSPIIRVAFEDLLERPEQAFADLLKALQVDPAGASFRCERTLGDLSGFHANGHGQAYAEALAEGLAHFR
;
A
#
# COMPACT_ATOMS: atom_id res chain seq x y z
N MET A 1 -35.49 5.39 47.91
CA MET A 1 -35.20 4.52 46.75
C MET A 1 -35.02 5.38 45.51
N ASP A 2 -36.00 6.21 45.16
CA ASP A 2 -35.88 7.14 44.02
C ASP A 2 -34.73 8.16 44.23
N ASP A 3 -34.51 8.66 45.44
CA ASP A 3 -33.34 9.50 45.78
C ASP A 3 -31.99 8.78 45.57
N ILE A 4 -31.94 7.47 45.85
CA ILE A 4 -30.73 6.65 45.68
C ILE A 4 -30.45 6.48 44.18
N GLU A 5 -31.48 6.22 43.38
CA GLU A 5 -31.37 6.12 41.92
C GLU A 5 -30.88 7.43 41.30
N GLN A 6 -31.35 8.59 41.81
CA GLN A 6 -30.84 9.90 41.39
C GLN A 6 -29.38 10.12 41.78
N LEU A 7 -28.96 9.69 42.97
CA LEU A 7 -27.56 9.78 43.39
C LEU A 7 -26.64 8.91 42.51
N ILE A 8 -27.08 7.69 42.18
CA ILE A 8 -26.35 6.79 41.27
C ILE A 8 -26.28 7.36 39.85
N ALA A 9 -27.38 7.93 39.36
CA ALA A 9 -27.44 8.59 38.05
C ALA A 9 -26.54 9.84 37.99
N GLY A 10 -26.44 10.58 39.10
CA GLY A 10 -25.57 11.75 39.27
C GLY A 10 -24.12 11.45 39.66
N ASP A 11 -23.68 10.18 39.60
CA ASP A 11 -22.32 9.71 39.95
C ASP A 11 -21.88 9.98 41.40
N GLN A 12 -22.83 10.20 42.31
CA GLN A 12 -22.60 10.38 43.74
C GLN A 12 -22.62 9.02 44.47
N LEU A 13 -21.61 8.20 44.20
CA LEU A 13 -21.59 6.78 44.59
C LEU A 13 -21.48 6.54 46.11
N GLU A 14 -20.67 7.33 46.82
CA GLU A 14 -20.50 7.25 48.27
C GLU A 14 -21.79 7.62 49.05
N PRO A 15 -22.46 8.76 48.75
CA PRO A 15 -23.78 9.04 49.31
C PRO A 15 -24.83 7.97 48.97
N ALA A 16 -24.83 7.45 47.74
CA ALA A 16 -25.73 6.38 47.33
C ALA A 16 -25.50 5.10 48.15
N ARG A 17 -24.24 4.72 48.40
CA ARG A 17 -23.86 3.57 49.22
C ARG A 17 -24.38 3.70 50.65
N ALA A 18 -24.12 4.84 51.29
CA ALA A 18 -24.55 5.11 52.65
C ALA A 18 -26.08 5.03 52.80
N GLN A 19 -26.82 5.53 51.82
CA GLN A 19 -28.28 5.43 51.81
C GLN A 19 -28.77 4.01 51.55
N LEU A 20 -28.11 3.25 50.66
CA LEU A 20 -28.41 1.84 50.42
C LEU A 20 -28.23 1.01 51.69
N ASP A 21 -27.13 1.20 52.41
CA ASP A 21 -26.82 0.48 53.64
C ASP A 21 -27.85 0.78 54.75
N ALA A 22 -28.29 2.05 54.86
CA ALA A 22 -29.34 2.45 55.79
C ALA A 22 -30.70 1.81 55.48
N VAL A 23 -31.04 1.65 54.19
CA VAL A 23 -32.25 0.94 53.76
C VAL A 23 -32.11 -0.58 54.00
N ARG A 24 -30.92 -1.16 53.76
CA ARG A 24 -30.63 -2.58 53.99
C ARG A 24 -30.83 -3.00 55.44
N GLN A 25 -30.42 -2.16 56.38
CA GLN A 25 -30.62 -2.41 57.82
C GLN A 25 -32.10 -2.50 58.21
N ARG A 26 -32.98 -1.79 57.49
CA ARG A 26 -34.42 -1.77 57.78
C ARG A 26 -35.19 -2.85 57.01
N GLN A 27 -34.78 -3.14 55.77
CA GLN A 27 -35.47 -4.05 54.86
C GLN A 27 -34.46 -4.88 54.04
N PRO A 28 -33.90 -5.97 54.60
CA PRO A 28 -32.78 -6.69 54.01
C PRO A 28 -33.13 -7.58 52.80
N ARG A 29 -34.41 -7.83 52.51
CA ARG A 29 -34.87 -8.78 51.47
C ARG A 29 -35.62 -8.11 50.31
N LEU A 30 -35.36 -6.84 50.04
CA LEU A 30 -35.98 -6.14 48.91
C LEU A 30 -35.24 -6.46 47.59
N PRO A 31 -35.88 -7.05 46.57
CA PRO A 31 -35.25 -7.28 45.27
C PRO A 31 -34.73 -6.00 44.60
N ARG A 32 -35.46 -4.88 44.76
CA ARG A 32 -35.04 -3.55 44.29
C ARG A 32 -33.74 -3.07 44.94
N LEU A 33 -33.47 -3.46 46.19
CA LEU A 33 -32.22 -3.13 46.88
C LEU A 33 -31.04 -3.92 46.29
N ALA A 34 -31.22 -5.24 46.10
CA ALA A 34 -30.21 -6.09 45.47
C ALA A 34 -29.87 -5.66 44.03
N PHE A 35 -30.87 -5.20 43.27
CA PHE A 35 -30.65 -4.63 41.95
C PHE A 35 -29.80 -3.35 42.00
N LEU A 36 -30.11 -2.41 42.91
CA LEU A 36 -29.31 -1.18 43.06
C LEU A 36 -27.90 -1.44 43.59
N ASP A 37 -27.71 -2.47 44.42
CA ASP A 37 -26.38 -2.92 44.85
C ASP A 37 -25.52 -3.37 43.66
N ALA A 38 -26.10 -4.15 42.75
CA ALA A 38 -25.43 -4.56 41.53
C ALA A 38 -25.14 -3.38 40.59
N VAL A 39 -26.08 -2.43 40.44
CA VAL A 39 -25.87 -1.21 39.64
C VAL A 39 -24.71 -0.41 40.22
N LEU A 40 -24.67 -0.20 41.54
CA LEU A 40 -23.63 0.58 42.19
C LEU A 40 -22.26 -0.10 42.11
N ALA A 41 -22.18 -1.42 42.32
CA ALA A 41 -20.96 -2.19 42.11
C ALA A 41 -20.48 -2.14 40.65
N ALA A 42 -21.39 -2.15 39.67
CA ALA A 42 -21.05 -2.01 38.26
C ALA A 42 -20.50 -0.60 37.93
N ARG A 43 -21.04 0.45 38.55
CA ARG A 43 -20.57 1.83 38.39
C ARG A 43 -19.18 2.06 38.98
N GLU A 44 -18.85 1.35 40.05
CA GLU A 44 -17.51 1.33 40.67
C GLU A 44 -16.49 0.43 39.94
N GLY A 45 -16.87 -0.20 38.83
CA GLY A 45 -16.00 -1.08 38.05
C GLY A 45 -15.84 -2.50 38.60
N ARG A 46 -16.57 -2.87 39.66
CA ARG A 46 -16.55 -4.20 40.29
C ARG A 46 -17.46 -5.18 39.53
N PHE A 47 -17.16 -5.43 38.26
CA PHE A 47 -18.06 -6.15 37.33
C PHE A 47 -18.36 -7.60 37.72
N ARG A 48 -17.38 -8.32 38.29
CA ARG A 48 -17.59 -9.72 38.73
C ARG A 48 -18.53 -9.80 39.93
N GLU A 49 -18.39 -8.86 40.86
CA GLU A 49 -19.25 -8.77 42.03
C GLU A 49 -20.67 -8.35 41.63
N ALA A 50 -20.80 -7.32 40.79
CA ALA A 50 -22.08 -6.91 40.23
C ALA A 50 -22.79 -8.07 39.50
N SER A 51 -22.03 -8.87 38.75
CA SER A 51 -22.57 -10.03 38.05
C SER A 51 -23.03 -11.13 39.01
N ALA A 52 -22.30 -11.39 40.10
CA ALA A 52 -22.71 -12.34 41.13
C ALA A 52 -24.00 -11.91 41.85
N LEU A 53 -24.10 -10.62 42.22
CA LEU A 53 -25.30 -10.05 42.84
C LEU A 53 -26.54 -10.17 41.93
N LEU A 54 -26.36 -9.99 40.62
CA LEU A 54 -27.45 -10.19 39.66
C LEU A 54 -27.83 -11.66 39.48
N VAL A 55 -26.88 -12.58 39.55
CA VAL A 55 -27.19 -14.02 39.52
C VAL A 55 -28.03 -14.42 40.72
N GLU A 56 -27.69 -13.93 41.92
CA GLU A 56 -28.49 -14.16 43.13
C GLU A 56 -29.89 -13.55 43.00
N LEU A 57 -29.99 -12.29 42.56
CA LEU A 57 -31.28 -11.63 42.33
C LEU A 57 -32.15 -12.39 41.31
N LEU A 58 -31.57 -12.85 40.21
CA LEU A 58 -32.29 -13.54 39.13
C LEU A 58 -32.62 -14.99 39.48
N ALA A 59 -32.01 -15.57 40.52
CA ALA A 59 -32.43 -16.86 41.07
C ALA A 59 -33.75 -16.71 41.85
N ASP A 60 -33.95 -15.60 42.55
CA ASP A 60 -35.16 -15.30 43.32
C ASP A 60 -36.26 -14.62 42.47
N VAL A 61 -35.86 -13.78 41.50
CA VAL A 61 -36.76 -13.00 40.63
C VAL A 61 -36.32 -13.11 39.16
N PRO A 62 -36.60 -14.25 38.49
CA PRO A 62 -36.14 -14.51 37.11
C PRO A 62 -36.74 -13.54 36.08
N ASP A 63 -37.93 -13.00 36.34
CA ASP A 63 -38.69 -12.14 35.43
C ASP A 63 -38.29 -10.65 35.52
N HIS A 64 -37.19 -10.33 36.20
CA HIS A 64 -36.72 -8.95 36.37
C HIS A 64 -35.98 -8.44 35.11
N ALA A 65 -36.71 -7.89 34.14
CA ALA A 65 -36.18 -7.47 32.83
C ALA A 65 -34.91 -6.59 32.88
N LEU A 66 -34.86 -5.58 33.76
CA LEU A 66 -33.68 -4.70 33.90
C LEU A 66 -32.44 -5.43 34.48
N ALA A 67 -32.64 -6.46 35.30
CA ALA A 67 -31.57 -7.27 35.87
C ALA A 67 -31.00 -8.23 34.82
N GLN A 68 -31.87 -8.82 34.00
CA GLN A 68 -31.48 -9.62 32.84
C GLN A 68 -30.64 -8.78 31.85
N LEU A 69 -31.10 -7.57 31.55
CA LEU A 69 -30.36 -6.63 30.70
C LEU A 69 -28.98 -6.28 31.26
N LEU A 70 -28.92 -5.81 32.52
CA LEU A 70 -27.64 -5.44 33.15
C LEU A 70 -26.68 -6.64 33.23
N GLN A 71 -27.20 -7.84 33.48
CA GLN A 71 -26.39 -9.05 33.51
C GLN A 71 -25.81 -9.38 32.14
N GLY A 72 -26.60 -9.26 31.06
CA GLY A 72 -26.10 -9.42 29.70
C GLY A 72 -24.96 -8.44 29.37
N ARG A 73 -25.07 -7.18 29.80
CA ARG A 73 -24.01 -6.17 29.61
C ARG A 73 -22.72 -6.52 30.34
N LEU A 74 -22.82 -6.96 31.60
CA LEU A 74 -21.67 -7.37 32.39
C LEU A 74 -21.00 -8.62 31.79
N GLN A 75 -21.78 -9.61 31.36
CA GLN A 75 -21.28 -10.82 30.70
C GLN A 75 -20.58 -10.50 29.37
N HIS A 76 -21.13 -9.58 28.58
CA HIS A 76 -20.50 -9.10 27.36
C HIS A 76 -19.14 -8.45 27.65
N ARG A 77 -19.07 -7.55 28.64
CA ARG A 77 -17.82 -6.91 29.08
C ARG A 77 -16.80 -7.90 29.63
N LEU A 78 -17.24 -9.01 30.21
CA LEU A 78 -16.40 -10.10 30.71
C LEU A 78 -16.01 -11.12 29.60
N GLY A 79 -16.40 -10.89 28.34
CA GLY A 79 -16.06 -11.76 27.21
C GLY A 79 -16.97 -12.97 27.02
N GLN A 80 -18.05 -13.09 27.80
CA GLN A 80 -18.98 -14.22 27.79
C GLN A 80 -20.12 -13.99 26.79
N ARG A 81 -19.82 -14.06 25.49
CA ARG A 81 -20.74 -13.66 24.41
C ARG A 81 -22.05 -14.46 24.38
N GLU A 82 -22.00 -15.78 24.44
CA GLU A 82 -23.21 -16.61 24.36
C GLU A 82 -24.14 -16.42 25.58
N ALA A 83 -23.56 -16.27 26.76
CA ALA A 83 -24.33 -16.00 27.97
C ALA A 83 -25.00 -14.62 27.90
N ALA A 84 -24.27 -13.62 27.41
CA ALA A 84 -24.80 -12.28 27.20
C ALA A 84 -25.99 -12.27 26.23
N ALA A 85 -25.87 -12.98 25.10
CA ALA A 85 -26.96 -13.08 24.12
C ALA A 85 -28.25 -13.66 24.72
N ARG A 86 -28.15 -14.74 25.51
CA ARG A 86 -29.32 -15.33 26.19
C ARG A 86 -29.97 -14.36 27.17
N ARG A 87 -29.17 -13.64 27.96
CA ARG A 87 -29.69 -12.66 28.93
C ARG A 87 -30.34 -11.46 28.26
N PHE A 88 -29.84 -11.07 27.09
CA PHE A 88 -30.48 -10.07 26.26
C PHE A 88 -31.82 -10.58 25.70
N ASP A 89 -31.89 -11.81 25.20
CA ASP A 89 -33.15 -12.42 24.74
C ASP A 89 -34.20 -12.55 25.86
N ASP A 90 -33.78 -12.93 27.07
CA ASP A 90 -34.65 -13.01 28.24
C ASP A 90 -35.22 -11.62 28.59
N ALA A 91 -34.36 -10.59 28.63
CA ALA A 91 -34.78 -9.21 28.89
C ALA A 91 -35.78 -8.70 27.86
N LEU A 92 -35.54 -9.00 26.57
CA LEU A 92 -36.40 -8.64 25.45
C LEU A 92 -37.75 -9.37 25.47
N THR A 93 -37.76 -10.61 25.95
CA THR A 93 -38.99 -11.42 26.07
C THR A 93 -39.87 -10.91 27.21
N LEU A 94 -39.27 -10.54 28.33
CA LEU A 94 -39.95 -10.06 29.53
C LEU A 94 -40.53 -8.66 29.36
N ASP A 95 -39.78 -7.77 28.71
CA ASP A 95 -40.25 -6.44 28.37
C ASP A 95 -39.79 -6.05 26.95
N PRO A 96 -40.65 -6.25 25.95
CA PRO A 96 -40.36 -5.85 24.57
C PRO A 96 -40.15 -4.33 24.39
N ARG A 97 -40.56 -3.49 25.35
CA ARG A 97 -40.29 -2.03 25.31
C ARG A 97 -38.90 -1.69 25.83
N LEU A 98 -38.28 -2.60 26.61
CA LEU A 98 -36.87 -2.53 26.98
C LEU A 98 -35.95 -2.71 25.75
N ALA A 99 -36.44 -3.40 24.71
CA ALA A 99 -35.79 -3.55 23.40
C ALA A 99 -35.55 -2.22 22.69
N ALA A 100 -36.43 -1.27 22.97
CA ALA A 100 -36.45 -0.02 22.25
C ALA A 100 -35.21 0.79 22.65
N GLY A 101 -34.88 0.95 23.94
CA GLY A 101 -33.91 1.99 24.36
C GLY A 101 -32.67 1.53 25.10
N ALA A 102 -32.50 0.23 25.24
CA ALA A 102 -31.48 -0.32 26.13
C ALA A 102 -30.33 -1.03 25.43
N PHE A 103 -30.31 -1.06 24.09
CA PHE A 103 -29.32 -1.81 23.33
C PHE A 103 -28.43 -0.89 22.50
N THR A 104 -27.13 -0.90 22.81
CA THR A 104 -26.11 -0.27 21.97
C THR A 104 -25.85 -1.12 20.72
N PRO A 105 -25.33 -0.52 19.63
CA PRO A 105 -24.94 -1.28 18.43
C PRO A 105 -23.97 -2.45 18.70
N THR A 106 -23.15 -2.34 19.76
CA THR A 106 -22.25 -3.40 20.21
C THR A 106 -22.98 -4.57 20.86
N GLU A 107 -24.05 -4.30 21.61
CA GLU A 107 -24.90 -5.32 22.23
C GLU A 107 -25.77 -6.03 21.16
N ILE A 108 -26.21 -5.29 20.15
CA ILE A 108 -26.87 -5.84 18.94
C ILE A 108 -25.91 -6.74 18.14
N ALA A 109 -24.60 -6.47 18.14
CA ALA A 109 -23.60 -7.30 17.48
C ALA A 109 -23.30 -8.64 18.20
N VAL A 110 -23.72 -8.78 19.46
CA VAL A 110 -23.57 -9.99 20.30
C VAL A 110 -24.79 -10.91 20.17
N LEU A 111 -25.94 -10.32 19.87
CA LEU A 111 -27.13 -11.05 19.48
C LEU A 111 -26.87 -11.68 18.08
N ASP A 112 -26.46 -12.94 18.05
CA ASP A 112 -26.48 -13.80 16.86
C ASP A 112 -27.93 -14.15 16.42
N ALA A 113 -28.90 -13.32 16.81
CA ALA A 113 -30.31 -13.49 16.55
C ALA A 113 -30.65 -13.17 15.09
N ASP A 114 -31.64 -13.87 14.56
CA ASP A 114 -32.27 -13.63 13.26
C ASP A 114 -32.57 -12.12 13.06
N MET A 115 -31.64 -11.42 12.40
CA MET A 115 -31.70 -9.99 12.11
C MET A 115 -33.01 -9.58 11.40
N PRO A 116 -33.55 -10.38 10.44
CA PRO A 116 -34.91 -10.21 9.93
C PRO A 116 -36.02 -10.28 10.98
N ALA A 117 -35.94 -11.15 11.99
CA ALA A 117 -36.90 -11.19 13.08
C ALA A 117 -36.81 -9.96 14.00
N LEU A 118 -35.60 -9.50 14.31
CA LEU A 118 -35.39 -8.29 15.11
C LEU A 118 -35.85 -7.02 14.37
N ALA A 119 -35.56 -6.92 13.06
CA ALA A 119 -36.06 -5.83 12.22
C ALA A 119 -37.60 -5.83 12.12
N ARG A 120 -38.24 -7.00 12.08
CA ARG A 120 -39.70 -7.12 12.14
C ARG A 120 -40.26 -6.59 13.46
N ARG A 121 -39.66 -6.97 14.59
CA ARG A 121 -40.09 -6.47 15.92
C ARG A 121 -40.01 -4.94 16.03
N TYR A 122 -38.93 -4.31 15.55
CA TYR A 122 -38.85 -2.86 15.53
C TYR A 122 -39.89 -2.20 14.62
N ARG A 123 -40.18 -2.80 13.47
CA ARG A 123 -41.25 -2.30 12.58
C ARG A 123 -42.64 -2.48 13.20
N ASP A 124 -42.90 -3.59 13.88
CA ASP A 124 -44.18 -3.83 14.56
C ASP A 124 -44.36 -2.84 15.73
N ALA A 125 -43.29 -2.53 16.47
CA ALA A 125 -43.30 -1.49 17.49
C ALA A 125 -43.59 -0.10 16.89
N LEU A 126 -42.93 0.25 15.79
CA LEU A 126 -43.18 1.51 15.06
C LEU A 126 -44.57 1.57 14.40
N ALA A 127 -45.16 0.43 14.07
CA ALA A 127 -46.53 0.37 13.57
C ALA A 127 -47.56 0.57 14.69
N ALA A 128 -47.23 0.15 15.92
CA ALA A 128 -48.05 0.38 17.12
C ALA A 128 -47.90 1.81 17.66
N ASP A 129 -46.69 2.36 17.62
CA ASP A 129 -46.36 3.73 17.99
C ASP A 129 -45.33 4.33 17.01
N GLY A 130 -45.80 5.17 16.10
CA GLY A 130 -44.97 5.83 15.11
C GLY A 130 -43.97 6.84 15.68
N GLU A 131 -44.07 7.19 16.96
CA GLU A 131 -43.12 8.08 17.63
C GLU A 131 -42.13 7.35 18.55
N ASP A 132 -42.14 6.01 18.58
CA ASP A 132 -41.19 5.20 19.35
C ASP A 132 -39.75 5.49 18.90
N ILE A 133 -39.11 6.41 19.63
CA ILE A 133 -37.74 6.90 19.38
C ILE A 133 -36.78 5.73 19.32
N GLU A 134 -37.03 4.78 20.17
CA GLU A 134 -36.13 3.77 20.63
C GLU A 134 -36.19 2.57 19.65
N ALA A 135 -37.39 2.16 19.23
CA ALA A 135 -37.56 1.25 18.10
C ALA A 135 -36.97 1.81 16.79
N ARG A 136 -37.06 3.12 16.58
CA ARG A 136 -36.49 3.81 15.40
C ARG A 136 -34.95 3.83 15.43
N LEU A 137 -34.33 4.12 16.59
CA LEU A 137 -32.87 4.03 16.76
C LEU A 137 -32.36 2.60 16.57
N GLY A 138 -33.07 1.61 17.12
CA GLY A 138 -32.78 0.19 16.94
C GLY A 138 -32.79 -0.21 15.45
N LEU A 139 -33.86 0.15 14.72
CA LEU A 139 -33.95 -0.12 13.28
C LEU A 139 -32.84 0.57 12.48
N ALA A 140 -32.53 1.84 12.78
CA ALA A 140 -31.46 2.58 12.14
C ALA A 140 -30.07 1.92 12.37
N GLY A 141 -29.80 1.42 13.57
CA GLY A 141 -28.59 0.64 13.86
C GLY A 141 -28.47 -0.63 13.00
N LEU A 142 -29.58 -1.35 12.78
CA LEU A 142 -29.60 -2.53 11.89
C LEU A 142 -29.34 -2.14 10.43
N LEU A 143 -29.91 -1.03 9.96
CA LEU A 143 -29.73 -0.53 8.59
C LEU A 143 -28.28 -0.11 8.34
N LEU A 144 -27.64 0.53 9.33
CA LEU A 144 -26.23 0.91 9.27
C LEU A 144 -25.30 -0.31 9.13
N ARG A 145 -25.59 -1.40 9.86
CA ARG A 145 -24.87 -2.67 9.74
C ARG A 145 -25.07 -3.34 8.38
N GLN A 146 -26.26 -3.22 7.80
CA GLN A 146 -26.58 -3.70 6.45
C GLN A 146 -26.01 -2.81 5.34
N GLN A 147 -25.23 -1.77 5.69
CA GLN A 147 -24.68 -0.78 4.76
C GLN A 147 -25.76 0.00 3.98
N GLN A 148 -27.00 0.01 4.48
CA GLN A 148 -28.12 0.76 3.90
C GLN A 148 -28.16 2.17 4.48
N TYR A 149 -27.08 2.92 4.27
CA TYR A 149 -26.85 4.22 4.92
C TYR A 149 -27.91 5.27 4.57
N SER A 150 -28.37 5.34 3.32
CA SER A 150 -29.41 6.31 2.91
C SER A 150 -30.77 6.00 3.55
N VAL A 151 -31.10 4.72 3.71
CA VAL A 151 -32.34 4.30 4.38
C VAL A 151 -32.24 4.55 5.87
N CYS A 152 -31.07 4.29 6.48
CA CYS A 152 -30.78 4.66 7.87
C CYS A 152 -31.01 6.16 8.12
N LEU A 153 -30.47 7.04 7.26
CA LEU A 153 -30.67 8.48 7.39
C LEU A 153 -32.14 8.89 7.24
N PHE A 154 -32.86 8.30 6.29
CA PHE A 154 -34.29 8.55 6.10
C PHE A 154 -35.09 8.17 7.35
N GLU A 155 -34.82 6.99 7.94
CA GLU A 155 -35.51 6.54 9.15
C GLU A 155 -35.22 7.42 10.37
N LEU A 156 -34.03 8.05 10.43
CA LEU A 156 -33.65 8.94 11.53
C LEU A 156 -34.20 10.36 11.39
N GLU A 157 -34.65 10.77 10.20
CA GLU A 157 -35.10 12.15 9.92
C GLU A 157 -36.14 12.68 10.93
N PRO A 158 -37.18 11.92 11.33
CA PRO A 158 -38.16 12.40 12.31
C PRO A 158 -37.58 12.71 13.69
N LEU A 159 -36.42 12.12 14.04
CA LEU A 159 -35.72 12.37 15.31
C LEU A 159 -34.72 13.51 15.18
N LEU A 160 -34.20 13.73 13.97
CA LEU A 160 -33.24 14.79 13.63
C LEU A 160 -33.93 16.15 13.43
N SER A 161 -35.17 16.14 12.95
CA SER A 161 -35.96 17.36 12.68
C SER A 161 -36.63 17.96 13.93
N LYS A 162 -36.49 17.33 15.10
CA LYS A 162 -37.02 17.86 16.36
C LYS A 162 -36.25 19.12 16.78
N ALA A 163 -36.93 20.05 17.45
CA ALA A 163 -36.32 21.29 17.95
C ALA A 163 -35.08 21.05 18.83
N ARG A 164 -35.08 19.93 19.57
CA ARG A 164 -33.89 19.34 20.18
C ARG A 164 -33.70 17.94 19.57
N PRO A 165 -32.75 17.76 18.65
CA PRO A 165 -32.50 16.46 18.03
C PRO A 165 -32.12 15.39 19.06
N VAL A 166 -32.61 14.17 18.86
CA VAL A 166 -32.26 13.05 19.74
C VAL A 166 -30.79 12.68 19.55
N THR A 167 -30.00 12.71 20.63
CA THR A 167 -28.54 12.47 20.61
C THR A 167 -28.15 11.17 19.89
N GLY A 168 -28.88 10.08 20.15
CA GLY A 168 -28.64 8.79 19.48
C GLY A 168 -28.85 8.85 17.97
N ALA A 169 -29.84 9.61 17.50
CA ALA A 169 -30.11 9.80 16.07
C ALA A 169 -29.00 10.62 15.41
N VAL A 170 -28.56 11.69 16.06
CA VAL A 170 -27.44 12.52 15.61
C VAL A 170 -26.16 11.68 15.47
N GLN A 171 -25.87 10.81 16.44
CA GLN A 171 -24.71 9.93 16.43
C GLN A 171 -24.78 8.92 15.27
N LEU A 172 -25.88 8.18 15.14
CA LEU A 172 -26.04 7.17 14.09
C LEU A 172 -26.01 7.80 12.68
N ALA A 173 -26.63 8.98 12.52
CA ALA A 173 -26.60 9.72 11.27
C ALA A 173 -25.17 10.17 10.92
N ALA A 174 -24.41 10.71 11.88
CA ALA A 174 -23.02 11.12 11.65
C ALA A 174 -22.13 9.92 11.27
N VAL A 175 -22.35 8.73 11.84
CA VAL A 175 -21.64 7.50 11.44
C VAL A 175 -22.04 7.07 10.02
N ALA A 176 -23.33 7.11 9.67
CA ALA A 176 -23.80 6.77 8.33
C ALA A 176 -23.19 7.71 7.27
N GLU A 177 -23.19 9.02 7.53
CA GLU A 177 -22.59 10.05 6.68
C GLU A 177 -21.07 9.85 6.54
N MET A 178 -20.37 9.50 7.64
CA MET A 178 -18.94 9.16 7.61
C MET A 178 -18.66 7.97 6.70
N LEU A 179 -19.43 6.88 6.83
CA LEU A 179 -19.28 5.68 6.01
C LEU A 179 -19.63 5.92 4.53
N GLN A 180 -20.47 6.92 4.23
CA GLN A 180 -20.73 7.40 2.87
C GLN A 180 -19.67 8.38 2.33
N GLY A 181 -18.64 8.71 3.13
CA GLY A 181 -17.62 9.71 2.76
C GLY A 181 -18.08 11.16 2.86
N GLN A 182 -19.28 11.42 3.40
CA GLN A 182 -19.87 12.75 3.59
C GLN A 182 -19.36 13.40 4.87
N HIS A 183 -18.04 13.45 5.05
CA HIS A 183 -17.38 13.87 6.30
C HIS A 183 -17.78 15.30 6.74
N ALA A 184 -17.97 16.23 5.79
CA ALA A 184 -18.34 17.60 6.11
C ALA A 184 -19.74 17.69 6.75
N GLN A 185 -20.70 16.88 6.25
CA GLN A 185 -22.05 16.83 6.78
C GLN A 185 -22.08 16.20 8.17
N ALA A 186 -21.36 15.09 8.34
CA ALA A 186 -21.19 14.43 9.63
C ALA A 186 -20.63 15.38 10.70
N LEU A 187 -19.60 16.18 10.35
CA LEU A 187 -19.02 17.16 11.26
C LEU A 187 -19.99 18.29 11.60
N ALA A 188 -20.68 18.85 10.60
CA ALA A 188 -21.67 19.91 10.80
C ALA A 188 -22.81 19.44 11.72
N ARG A 189 -23.26 18.19 11.53
CA ARG A 189 -24.31 17.57 12.34
C ARG A 189 -23.91 17.45 13.81
N LEU A 190 -22.67 17.04 14.10
CA LEU A 190 -22.16 16.97 15.47
C LEU A 190 -21.94 18.35 16.10
N GLN A 191 -21.59 19.35 15.28
CA GLN A 191 -21.38 20.74 15.75
C GLN A 191 -22.68 21.48 16.05
N ALA A 192 -23.80 21.08 15.45
CA ALA A 192 -25.09 21.73 15.62
C ALA A 192 -25.77 21.43 16.98
N VAL A 193 -25.24 20.51 17.77
CA VAL A 193 -25.80 20.14 19.07
C VAL A 193 -25.19 21.02 20.16
N GLU A 194 -26.06 21.77 20.85
CA GLU A 194 -25.70 22.54 22.04
C GLU A 194 -25.32 21.57 23.18
N GLU A 195 -24.21 21.85 23.86
CA GLU A 195 -23.62 20.99 24.92
C GLU A 195 -23.41 19.52 24.47
N PRO A 196 -22.52 19.27 23.49
CA PRO A 196 -22.35 17.94 22.94
C PRO A 196 -21.72 16.98 23.97
N PRO A 197 -22.22 15.73 24.09
CA PRO A 197 -21.60 14.74 24.95
C PRO A 197 -20.18 14.38 24.47
N LEU A 198 -19.32 13.88 25.37
CA LEU A 198 -17.96 13.43 25.03
C LEU A 198 -17.92 12.45 23.84
N ALA A 199 -18.95 11.60 23.69
CA ALA A 199 -19.10 10.70 22.56
C ALA A 199 -19.06 11.41 21.19
N PHE A 200 -19.57 12.65 21.10
CA PHE A 200 -19.55 13.43 19.87
C PHE A 200 -18.16 13.98 19.58
N ALA A 201 -17.41 14.39 20.60
CA ALA A 201 -16.01 14.80 20.43
C ALA A 201 -15.14 13.63 19.96
N LEU A 202 -15.36 12.43 20.51
CA LEU A 202 -14.70 11.19 20.07
C LEU A 202 -15.06 10.82 18.62
N LEU A 203 -16.34 10.94 18.23
CA LEU A 203 -16.76 10.68 16.86
C LEU A 203 -16.23 11.74 15.89
N ARG A 204 -16.22 13.02 16.28
CA ARG A 204 -15.62 14.13 15.53
C ARG A 204 -14.14 13.87 15.26
N LEU A 205 -13.41 13.43 16.29
CA LEU A 205 -12.00 13.05 16.20
C LEU A 205 -11.77 11.94 15.15
N GLN A 206 -12.60 10.88 15.18
CA GLN A 206 -12.53 9.79 14.22
C GLN A 206 -12.85 10.26 12.79
N ILE A 207 -13.93 11.03 12.59
CA ILE A 207 -14.30 11.56 11.27
C ILE A 207 -13.18 12.43 10.69
N LEU A 208 -12.55 13.30 11.49
CA LEU A 208 -11.43 14.14 11.04
C LEU A 208 -10.21 13.32 10.65
N PHE A 209 -9.91 12.24 11.38
CA PHE A 209 -8.82 11.33 11.04
C PHE A 209 -9.07 10.62 9.70
N TRP A 210 -10.28 10.08 9.50
CA TRP A 210 -10.70 9.44 8.24
C TRP A 210 -10.71 10.42 7.07
N ALA A 211 -11.14 11.65 7.31
CA ALA A 211 -11.09 12.75 6.33
C ALA A 211 -9.68 13.27 6.03
N ARG A 212 -8.63 12.68 6.63
CA ARG A 212 -7.22 13.11 6.52
C ARG A 212 -6.98 14.57 6.96
N ARG A 213 -7.87 15.14 7.78
CA ARG A 213 -7.74 16.48 8.39
C ARG A 213 -6.95 16.37 9.70
N LEU A 214 -5.69 15.96 9.59
CA LEU A 214 -4.87 15.52 10.73
C LEU A 214 -4.61 16.62 11.78
N ARG A 215 -4.47 17.88 11.35
CA ARG A 215 -4.27 19.02 12.26
C ARG A 215 -5.50 19.27 13.12
N ASP A 216 -6.68 19.26 12.49
CA ASP A 216 -7.96 19.45 13.19
C ASP A 216 -8.22 18.27 14.12
N ALA A 217 -7.91 17.03 13.68
CA ALA A 217 -8.03 15.85 14.51
C ALA A 217 -7.15 15.94 15.77
N ASP A 218 -5.88 16.33 15.64
CA ASP A 218 -4.99 16.50 16.80
C ASP A 218 -5.48 17.60 17.76
N ALA A 219 -6.03 18.71 17.23
CA ALA A 219 -6.63 19.77 18.06
C ALA A 219 -7.82 19.26 18.87
N VAL A 220 -8.71 18.45 18.27
CA VAL A 220 -9.83 17.82 18.98
C VAL A 220 -9.35 16.81 20.01
N ALA A 221 -8.32 16.01 19.69
CA ALA A 221 -7.74 15.09 20.67
C ALA A 221 -7.16 15.82 21.87
N GLU A 222 -6.49 16.95 21.64
CA GLU A 222 -5.93 17.79 22.69
C GLU A 222 -7.02 18.41 23.58
N GLU A 223 -8.09 18.94 22.99
CA GLU A 223 -9.25 19.46 23.73
C GLU A 223 -9.84 18.39 24.67
N ILE A 224 -10.03 17.17 24.17
CA ILE A 224 -10.55 16.04 24.97
C ILE A 224 -9.58 15.71 26.11
N LEU A 225 -8.27 15.63 25.83
CA LEU A 225 -7.26 15.26 26.81
C LEU A 225 -6.99 16.35 27.85
N GLN A 226 -7.26 17.62 27.55
CA GLN A 226 -7.21 18.70 28.54
C GLN A 226 -8.31 18.53 29.61
N GLN A 227 -9.48 18.03 29.21
CA GLN A 227 -10.61 17.79 30.12
C GLN A 227 -10.55 16.41 30.78
N HIS A 228 -10.04 15.41 30.06
CA HIS A 228 -10.00 14.01 30.45
C HIS A 228 -8.63 13.37 30.13
N PRO A 229 -7.57 13.70 30.89
CA PRO A 229 -6.20 13.27 30.60
C PRO A 229 -5.96 11.76 30.79
N ASP A 230 -6.88 11.07 31.46
CA ASP A 230 -6.86 9.64 31.78
C ASP A 230 -7.47 8.76 30.68
N LEU A 231 -8.02 9.33 29.60
CA LEU A 231 -8.58 8.59 28.48
C LEU A 231 -7.49 7.98 27.58
N GLY A 232 -6.98 6.82 27.98
CA GLY A 232 -5.95 6.08 27.23
C GLY A 232 -6.30 5.84 25.75
N GLN A 233 -7.57 5.57 25.43
CA GLN A 233 -8.05 5.41 24.05
C GLN A 233 -7.87 6.66 23.17
N VAL A 234 -7.93 7.85 23.77
CA VAL A 234 -7.72 9.12 23.05
C VAL A 234 -6.23 9.35 22.83
N TRP A 235 -5.38 9.00 23.79
CA TRP A 235 -3.93 8.99 23.60
C TRP A 235 -3.49 8.04 22.48
N VAL A 236 -4.06 6.84 22.42
CA VAL A 236 -3.83 5.89 21.31
C VAL A 236 -4.18 6.54 19.96
N LEU A 237 -5.37 7.11 19.86
CA LEU A 237 -5.86 7.71 18.61
C LEU A 237 -5.03 8.95 18.22
N ARG A 238 -4.65 9.79 19.19
CA ARG A 238 -3.75 10.92 18.99
C ARG A 238 -2.39 10.47 18.47
N GLY A 239 -1.81 9.41 19.03
CA GLY A 239 -0.57 8.81 18.54
C GLY A 239 -0.66 8.40 17.06
N GLU A 240 -1.75 7.76 16.65
CA GLU A 240 -1.96 7.38 15.23
C GLU A 240 -2.16 8.58 14.30
N ILE A 241 -2.90 9.61 14.76
CA ILE A 241 -3.09 10.86 14.01
C ILE A 241 -1.75 11.56 13.78
N LEU A 242 -0.93 11.67 14.83
CA LEU A 242 0.39 12.29 14.77
C LEU A 242 1.36 11.50 13.88
N LEU A 243 1.31 10.17 13.95
CA LEU A 243 2.11 9.30 13.10
C LEU A 243 1.75 9.46 11.62
N ALA A 244 0.44 9.52 11.32
CA ALA A 244 -0.06 9.77 9.98
C ALA A 244 0.35 11.16 9.45
N GLY A 245 0.56 12.13 10.35
CA GLY A 245 1.07 13.47 10.05
C GLY A 245 2.60 13.59 10.09
N SER A 246 3.32 12.48 10.30
CA SER A 246 4.78 12.42 10.43
C SER A 246 5.36 13.28 11.58
N ALA A 247 4.56 13.58 12.60
CA ALA A 247 5.01 14.28 13.80
C ALA A 247 5.62 13.27 14.80
N LEU A 248 6.81 12.75 14.48
CA LEU A 248 7.40 11.57 15.13
C LEU A 248 7.63 11.75 16.64
N MET A 249 8.21 12.88 17.08
CA MET A 249 8.45 13.14 18.51
C MET A 249 7.14 13.16 19.31
N ARG A 250 6.12 13.88 18.82
CA ARG A 250 4.81 13.95 19.47
C ARG A 250 4.08 12.60 19.44
N THR A 251 4.34 11.78 18.41
CA THR A 251 3.83 10.40 18.34
C THR A 251 4.40 9.55 19.48
N VAL A 252 5.71 9.67 19.74
CA VAL A 252 6.36 8.96 20.84
C VAL A 252 5.75 9.36 22.18
N GLU A 253 5.62 10.65 22.44
CA GLU A 253 4.98 11.18 23.67
C GLU A 253 3.56 10.63 23.84
N ALA A 254 2.72 10.76 22.82
CA ALA A 254 1.33 10.30 22.88
C ALA A 254 1.22 8.77 23.05
N ALA A 255 2.08 8.00 22.38
CA ALA A 255 2.09 6.56 22.50
C ALA A 255 2.63 6.08 23.85
N GLN A 256 3.60 6.79 24.44
CA GLN A 256 4.09 6.51 25.80
C GLN A 256 3.01 6.78 26.85
N GLU A 257 2.28 7.90 26.75
CA GLU A 257 1.14 8.16 27.63
C GLU A 257 0.02 7.13 27.45
N ALA A 258 -0.26 6.73 26.20
CA ALA A 258 -1.19 5.64 25.92
C ALA A 258 -0.77 4.33 26.59
N LEU A 259 0.51 3.96 26.54
CA LEU A 259 1.04 2.74 27.15
C LEU A 259 1.15 2.84 28.69
N ARG A 260 1.28 4.05 29.24
CA ARG A 260 1.22 4.27 30.69
C ARG A 260 -0.18 4.01 31.23
N LEU A 261 -1.22 4.44 30.52
CA LEU A 261 -2.63 4.29 30.91
C LEU A 261 -3.22 2.94 30.51
N CYS A 262 -2.79 2.39 29.37
CA CYS A 262 -3.18 1.10 28.86
C CYS A 262 -1.93 0.28 28.54
N PRO A 263 -1.29 -0.31 29.57
CA PRO A 263 -0.15 -1.19 29.37
C PRO A 263 -0.53 -2.29 28.38
N GLU A 264 0.29 -2.50 27.35
CA GLU A 264 0.09 -3.52 26.30
C GLU A 264 -0.94 -3.20 25.21
N HIS A 265 -1.41 -1.95 25.08
CA HIS A 265 -2.30 -1.59 23.97
C HIS A 265 -1.58 -1.68 22.61
N ALA A 266 -1.84 -2.74 21.84
CA ALA A 266 -1.13 -3.07 20.58
C ALA A 266 -1.02 -1.90 19.60
N ARG A 267 -2.09 -1.10 19.41
CA ARG A 267 -2.05 0.09 18.53
C ARG A 267 -1.02 1.13 18.97
N ALA A 268 -0.86 1.35 20.29
CA ALA A 268 0.14 2.28 20.82
C ALA A 268 1.55 1.71 20.71
N VAL A 269 1.74 0.41 20.97
CA VAL A 269 3.02 -0.29 20.71
C VAL A 269 3.47 -0.09 19.27
N ARG A 270 2.58 -0.32 18.29
CA ARG A 270 2.87 -0.10 16.87
C ARG A 270 3.16 1.36 16.54
N ALA A 271 2.39 2.30 17.09
CA ALA A 271 2.61 3.72 16.85
C ALA A 271 4.00 4.15 17.34
N LEU A 272 4.37 3.69 18.55
CA LEU A 272 5.70 3.93 19.12
C LEU A 272 6.80 3.28 18.29
N ALA A 273 6.66 2.00 17.91
CA ALA A 273 7.63 1.28 17.10
C ALA A 273 7.85 1.90 15.71
N LEU A 274 6.78 2.33 15.03
CA LEU A 274 6.89 3.01 13.74
C LEU A 274 7.54 4.38 13.87
N ALA A 275 7.21 5.14 14.92
CA ALA A 275 7.82 6.44 15.16
C ALA A 275 9.33 6.30 15.42
N THR A 276 9.74 5.39 16.30
CA THR A 276 11.16 5.16 16.62
C THR A 276 11.94 4.61 15.43
N MET A 277 11.36 3.70 14.65
CA MET A 277 11.94 3.23 13.38
C MET A 277 12.22 4.41 12.43
N ARG A 278 11.24 5.32 12.23
CA ARG A 278 11.39 6.48 11.34
C ARG A 278 12.38 7.53 11.86
N MET A 279 12.66 7.53 13.17
CA MET A 279 13.72 8.36 13.78
C MET A 279 15.11 7.70 13.71
N GLY A 280 15.21 6.46 13.21
CA GLY A 280 16.47 5.71 13.10
C GLY A 280 16.75 4.76 14.28
N GLU A 281 15.89 4.73 15.29
CA GLU A 281 16.03 3.90 16.50
C GLU A 281 15.45 2.48 16.32
N THR A 282 15.80 1.83 15.21
CA THR A 282 15.17 0.57 14.78
C THR A 282 15.32 -0.57 15.79
N ASN A 283 16.45 -0.63 16.52
CA ASN A 283 16.68 -1.66 17.55
C ASN A 283 15.73 -1.49 18.76
N ALA A 284 15.42 -0.25 19.14
CA ALA A 284 14.47 0.03 20.22
C ALA A 284 13.05 -0.37 19.80
N ALA A 285 12.67 -0.07 18.55
CA ALA A 285 11.40 -0.50 17.96
C ALA A 285 11.26 -2.03 17.96
N GLU A 286 12.31 -2.75 17.56
CA GLU A 286 12.31 -4.21 17.55
C GLU A 286 12.13 -4.80 18.95
N SER A 287 12.91 -4.31 19.93
CA SER A 287 12.81 -4.76 21.32
C SER A 287 11.39 -4.57 21.88
N LEU A 288 10.79 -3.41 21.61
CA LEU A 288 9.43 -3.10 22.02
C LEU A 288 8.40 -4.08 21.42
N VAL A 289 8.47 -4.34 20.11
CA VAL A 289 7.54 -5.26 19.42
C VAL A 289 7.74 -6.70 19.89
N ARG A 290 8.97 -7.15 20.10
CA ARG A 290 9.26 -8.49 20.64
C ARG A 290 8.69 -8.68 22.05
N GLN A 291 8.83 -7.68 22.92
CA GLN A 291 8.25 -7.73 24.27
C GLN A 291 6.72 -7.80 24.25
N HIS A 292 6.08 -7.14 23.29
CA HIS A 292 4.64 -7.24 23.08
C HIS A 292 4.26 -8.66 22.60
N LEU A 293 4.97 -9.19 21.60
CA LEU A 293 4.72 -10.53 21.04
C LEU A 293 4.98 -11.68 22.03
N GLN A 294 5.87 -11.51 23.01
CA GLN A 294 6.04 -12.49 24.10
C GLN A 294 4.77 -12.68 24.93
N ARG A 295 3.94 -11.63 25.06
CA ARG A 295 2.67 -11.65 25.80
C ARG A 295 1.48 -11.91 24.90
N HIS A 296 1.57 -11.46 23.64
CA HIS A 296 0.52 -11.52 22.62
C HIS A 296 1.01 -12.28 21.38
N PRO A 297 1.33 -13.58 21.50
CA PRO A 297 1.93 -14.36 20.41
C PRO A 297 1.01 -14.55 19.20
N HIS A 298 -0.29 -14.29 19.33
CA HIS A 298 -1.28 -14.38 18.25
C HIS A 298 -1.59 -13.03 17.58
N ASP A 299 -0.88 -11.95 17.93
CA ASP A 299 -1.07 -10.64 17.29
C ASP A 299 -0.35 -10.56 15.93
N ALA A 300 -1.04 -11.00 14.89
CA ALA A 300 -0.57 -11.00 13.49
C ALA A 300 -0.05 -9.63 13.03
N VAL A 301 -0.66 -8.52 13.48
CA VAL A 301 -0.25 -7.17 13.08
C VAL A 301 1.11 -6.82 13.67
N SER A 302 1.39 -7.24 14.91
CA SER A 302 2.69 -7.03 15.55
C SER A 302 3.77 -7.94 14.96
N TRP A 303 3.45 -9.16 14.53
CA TRP A 303 4.40 -10.00 13.79
C TRP A 303 4.81 -9.35 12.46
N ARG A 304 3.86 -8.83 11.69
CA ARG A 304 4.18 -8.06 10.47
C ARG A 304 5.03 -6.84 10.73
N MET A 305 4.80 -6.14 11.85
CA MET A 305 5.65 -5.03 12.27
C MET A 305 7.09 -5.51 12.50
N LEU A 306 7.27 -6.64 13.18
CA LEU A 306 8.60 -7.23 13.40
C LEU A 306 9.28 -7.59 12.07
N LEU A 307 8.58 -8.23 11.14
CA LEU A 307 9.13 -8.55 9.82
C LEU A 307 9.53 -7.30 9.04
N ALA A 308 8.71 -6.25 9.08
CA ALA A 308 9.01 -4.97 8.44
C ALA A 308 10.26 -4.30 9.04
N LEU A 309 10.40 -4.32 10.37
CA LEU A 309 11.57 -3.81 11.08
C LEU A 309 12.86 -4.56 10.67
N LEU A 310 12.82 -5.89 10.65
CA LEU A 310 13.97 -6.74 10.30
C LEU A 310 14.36 -6.57 8.82
N THR A 311 13.37 -6.45 7.93
CA THR A 311 13.61 -6.18 6.51
C THR A 311 14.20 -4.78 6.30
N HIS A 312 13.75 -3.76 7.06
CA HIS A 312 14.32 -2.42 7.02
C HIS A 312 15.79 -2.39 7.47
N GLN A 313 16.18 -3.26 8.40
CA GLN A 313 17.58 -3.46 8.81
C GLN A 313 18.41 -4.28 7.79
N GLN A 314 17.82 -4.74 6.68
CA GLN A 314 18.44 -5.69 5.73
C GLN A 314 18.87 -7.01 6.39
N ASN A 315 18.25 -7.38 7.52
CA ASN A 315 18.53 -8.62 8.24
C ASN A 315 17.53 -9.71 7.82
N HIS A 316 17.69 -10.20 6.60
CA HIS A 316 16.76 -11.14 5.97
C HIS A 316 16.70 -12.50 6.70
N GLU A 317 17.83 -12.98 7.22
CA GLU A 317 17.90 -14.23 7.99
C GLU A 317 17.06 -14.14 9.27
N ALA A 318 17.16 -13.03 10.01
CA ALA A 318 16.36 -12.80 11.20
C ALA A 318 14.86 -12.65 10.86
N ALA A 319 14.52 -12.04 9.73
CA ALA A 319 13.13 -11.92 9.27
C ALA A 319 12.53 -13.30 8.99
N ILE A 320 13.26 -14.20 8.30
CA ILE A 320 12.83 -15.58 8.05
C ILE A 320 12.64 -16.34 9.36
N ALA A 321 13.59 -16.20 10.30
CA ALA A 321 13.48 -16.84 11.62
C ALA A 321 12.25 -16.34 12.40
N ALA A 322 11.98 -15.03 12.38
CA ALA A 322 10.80 -14.45 13.02
C ALA A 322 9.49 -14.91 12.36
N ALA A 323 9.44 -15.04 11.04
CA ALA A 323 8.27 -15.56 10.34
C ALA A 323 8.00 -17.04 10.67
N ARG A 324 9.06 -17.85 10.86
CA ARG A 324 8.92 -19.23 11.37
C ARG A 324 8.40 -19.26 12.80
N GLN A 325 8.88 -18.38 13.68
CA GLN A 325 8.34 -18.24 15.04
C GLN A 325 6.87 -17.81 15.04
N TRP A 326 6.45 -16.95 14.12
CA TRP A 326 5.04 -16.59 13.97
C TRP A 326 4.19 -17.81 13.58
N ILE A 327 4.65 -18.63 12.63
CA ILE A 327 3.96 -19.87 12.25
C ILE A 327 3.89 -20.85 13.43
N GLU A 328 4.94 -20.99 14.23
CA GLU A 328 4.93 -21.82 15.44
C GLU A 328 3.90 -21.31 16.46
N ALA A 329 3.80 -19.99 16.63
CA ALA A 329 2.83 -19.37 17.52
C ALA A 329 1.39 -19.47 17.00
N SER A 330 1.18 -19.40 15.68
CA SER A 330 -0.13 -19.41 15.04
C SER A 330 -0.12 -20.23 13.74
N PRO A 331 -0.18 -21.58 13.82
CA PRO A 331 -0.02 -22.46 12.65
C PRO A 331 -1.07 -22.29 11.55
N ASP A 332 -2.29 -21.92 11.94
CA ASP A 332 -3.45 -21.76 11.06
C ASP A 332 -3.58 -20.33 10.48
N GLU A 333 -2.61 -19.45 10.77
CA GLU A 333 -2.59 -18.07 10.28
C GLU A 333 -2.04 -18.02 8.85
N ALA A 334 -2.91 -17.89 7.85
CA ALA A 334 -2.51 -17.85 6.43
C ALA A 334 -1.51 -16.72 6.12
N ASP A 335 -1.64 -15.60 6.82
CA ASP A 335 -0.77 -14.43 6.69
C ASP A 335 0.70 -14.75 7.04
N ALA A 336 0.93 -15.57 8.06
CA ALA A 336 2.28 -15.95 8.49
C ALA A 336 3.01 -16.77 7.41
N HIS A 337 2.31 -17.74 6.80
CA HIS A 337 2.83 -18.54 5.69
C HIS A 337 3.06 -17.67 4.45
N ALA A 338 2.16 -16.74 4.14
CA ALA A 338 2.31 -15.87 2.97
C ALA A 338 3.52 -14.93 3.12
N ASP A 339 3.72 -14.32 4.28
CA ASP A 339 4.84 -13.42 4.52
C ASP A 339 6.19 -14.17 4.56
N LEU A 340 6.23 -15.39 5.12
CA LEU A 340 7.41 -16.26 4.99
C LEU A 340 7.70 -16.62 3.52
N SER A 341 6.66 -16.92 2.72
CA SER A 341 6.86 -17.24 1.30
C SER A 341 7.46 -16.08 0.50
N ALA A 342 7.07 -14.84 0.80
CA ALA A 342 7.62 -13.66 0.17
C ALA A 342 9.09 -13.41 0.59
N LEU A 343 9.43 -13.64 1.86
CA LEU A 343 10.81 -13.55 2.34
C LEU A 343 11.72 -14.60 1.68
N LEU A 344 11.26 -15.85 1.59
CA LEU A 344 12.02 -16.92 0.93
C LEU A 344 12.17 -16.68 -0.58
N GLU A 345 11.14 -16.13 -1.23
CA GLU A 345 11.23 -15.71 -2.63
C GLU A 345 12.29 -14.64 -2.84
N HIS A 346 12.39 -13.67 -1.92
CA HIS A 346 13.41 -12.62 -1.97
C HIS A 346 14.83 -13.18 -1.88
N GLU A 347 15.06 -14.17 -1.02
CA GLU A 347 16.34 -14.88 -0.88
C GLU A 347 16.64 -15.86 -2.01
N GLY A 348 15.67 -16.11 -2.90
CA GLY A 348 15.80 -17.04 -4.02
C GLY A 348 15.58 -18.51 -3.68
N ASP A 349 15.20 -18.86 -2.45
CA ASP A 349 14.79 -20.22 -2.06
C ASP A 349 13.35 -20.49 -2.50
N LEU A 350 13.22 -20.76 -3.79
CA LEU A 350 11.95 -20.74 -4.49
C LEU A 350 11.15 -22.03 -4.28
N ASP A 351 11.81 -23.14 -3.98
CA ASP A 351 11.14 -24.37 -3.60
C ASP A 351 10.46 -24.20 -2.24
N ALA A 352 11.16 -23.63 -1.25
CA ALA A 352 10.59 -23.34 0.05
C ALA A 352 9.52 -22.24 -0.03
N ALA A 353 9.73 -21.19 -0.83
CA ALA A 353 8.74 -20.14 -1.09
C ALA A 353 7.44 -20.73 -1.64
N MET A 354 7.52 -21.61 -2.65
CA MET A 354 6.34 -22.25 -3.24
C MET A 354 5.63 -23.18 -2.26
N GLN A 355 6.36 -23.97 -1.47
CA GLN A 355 5.76 -24.85 -0.46
C GLN A 355 5.00 -24.03 0.58
N THR A 356 5.58 -22.93 1.05
CA THR A 356 4.98 -22.06 2.07
C THR A 356 3.79 -21.27 1.50
N ALA A 357 3.89 -20.76 0.27
CA ALA A 357 2.77 -20.12 -0.42
C ALA A 357 1.58 -21.09 -0.60
N ARG A 358 1.85 -22.37 -0.93
CA ARG A 358 0.80 -23.40 -0.98
C ARG A 358 0.17 -23.67 0.39
N ALA A 359 0.93 -23.59 1.48
CA ALA A 359 0.39 -23.70 2.82
C ALA A 359 -0.57 -22.54 3.13
N ALA A 360 -0.17 -21.30 2.83
CA ALA A 360 -1.05 -20.14 2.94
C ALA A 360 -2.34 -20.30 2.12
N LEU A 361 -2.24 -20.80 0.88
CA LEU A 361 -3.39 -21.00 -0.01
C LEU A 361 -4.30 -22.18 0.40
N ARG A 362 -3.83 -23.12 1.22
CA ARG A 362 -4.70 -24.15 1.84
C ARG A 362 -5.54 -23.57 2.97
N LEU A 363 -4.97 -22.65 3.75
CA LEU A 363 -5.65 -21.97 4.85
C LEU A 363 -6.62 -20.89 4.33
N ARG A 364 -6.17 -20.09 3.35
CA ARG A 364 -6.97 -19.04 2.70
C ARG A 364 -6.71 -19.01 1.20
N SER A 365 -7.67 -19.54 0.43
CA SER A 365 -7.48 -19.83 -1.00
C SER A 365 -7.38 -18.61 -1.93
N ASP A 366 -7.83 -17.45 -1.46
CA ASP A 366 -7.86 -16.15 -2.13
C ASP A 366 -6.77 -15.20 -1.61
N HIS A 367 -5.82 -15.69 -0.80
CA HIS A 367 -4.75 -14.86 -0.26
C HIS A 367 -3.85 -14.29 -1.38
N ILE A 368 -3.98 -12.99 -1.66
CA ILE A 368 -3.32 -12.36 -2.82
C ILE A 368 -1.79 -12.48 -2.82
N ASN A 369 -1.11 -12.18 -1.70
CA ASN A 369 0.36 -12.25 -1.67
C ASN A 369 0.86 -13.69 -1.94
N ALA A 370 0.21 -14.70 -1.36
CA ALA A 370 0.53 -16.09 -1.63
C ALA A 370 0.21 -16.50 -3.09
N LEU A 371 -0.89 -16.01 -3.67
CA LEU A 371 -1.19 -16.21 -5.09
C LEU A 371 -0.11 -15.61 -5.99
N LEU A 372 0.38 -14.40 -5.70
CA LEU A 372 1.42 -13.73 -6.47
C LEU A 372 2.76 -14.50 -6.43
N VAL A 373 3.18 -14.95 -5.23
CA VAL A 373 4.40 -15.76 -5.05
C VAL A 373 4.27 -17.10 -5.78
N ALA A 374 3.16 -17.83 -5.56
CA ALA A 374 2.95 -19.12 -6.19
C ALA A 374 2.82 -19.03 -7.73
N ALA A 375 2.19 -17.97 -8.25
CA ALA A 375 2.09 -17.72 -9.68
C ALA A 375 3.47 -17.43 -10.31
N ARG A 376 4.35 -16.67 -9.64
CA ARG A 376 5.75 -16.50 -10.07
C ARG A 376 6.50 -17.82 -10.13
N ALA A 377 6.37 -18.63 -9.08
CA ALA A 377 7.00 -19.94 -9.01
C ALA A 377 6.52 -20.88 -10.15
N GLU A 378 5.21 -20.94 -10.43
CA GLU A 378 4.65 -21.71 -11.54
C GLU A 378 5.21 -21.29 -12.90
N LEU A 379 5.29 -19.97 -13.14
CA LEU A 379 5.87 -19.42 -14.37
C LEU A 379 7.36 -19.75 -14.52
N ARG A 380 8.12 -19.71 -13.43
CA ARG A 380 9.56 -20.03 -13.46
C ARG A 380 9.84 -21.51 -13.76
N ILE A 381 8.96 -22.41 -13.31
CA ILE A 381 9.00 -23.84 -13.61
C ILE A 381 8.53 -24.12 -15.07
N GLY A 382 7.97 -23.13 -15.76
CA GLY A 382 7.46 -23.25 -17.12
C GLY A 382 6.15 -24.05 -17.19
N ARG A 383 5.41 -24.13 -16.07
CA ARG A 383 4.13 -24.84 -15.98
C ARG A 383 3.07 -23.91 -15.41
N PRO A 384 2.57 -22.94 -16.20
CA PRO A 384 1.45 -22.10 -15.78
C PRO A 384 0.26 -23.00 -15.41
N GLY A 385 -0.28 -22.81 -14.20
CA GLY A 385 -1.21 -23.76 -13.60
C GLY A 385 -2.46 -23.10 -13.00
N PRO A 386 -3.15 -23.82 -12.11
CA PRO A 386 -4.42 -23.37 -11.53
C PRO A 386 -4.27 -22.13 -10.63
N VAL A 387 -3.07 -21.82 -10.11
CA VAL A 387 -2.85 -20.62 -9.30
C VAL A 387 -3.03 -19.35 -10.14
N LEU A 388 -2.53 -19.34 -11.39
CA LEU A 388 -2.73 -18.21 -12.31
C LEU A 388 -4.21 -18.00 -12.65
N GLY A 389 -4.97 -19.09 -12.80
CA GLY A 389 -6.42 -19.02 -12.99
C GLY A 389 -7.17 -18.45 -11.78
N LYS A 390 -6.69 -18.72 -10.56
CA LYS A 390 -7.22 -18.07 -9.34
C LYS A 390 -6.86 -16.59 -9.29
N LEU A 391 -5.60 -16.24 -9.59
CA LEU A 391 -5.13 -14.86 -9.63
C LEU A 391 -5.92 -14.01 -10.65
N ASP A 392 -6.30 -14.58 -11.79
CA ASP A 392 -7.12 -13.91 -12.80
C ASP A 392 -8.54 -13.59 -12.30
N ARG A 393 -9.08 -14.36 -11.36
CA ARG A 393 -10.43 -14.12 -10.80
C ARG A 393 -10.46 -13.05 -9.70
N VAL A 394 -9.30 -12.65 -9.16
CA VAL A 394 -9.24 -11.60 -8.14
C VAL A 394 -9.60 -10.25 -8.77
N SER A 395 -10.55 -9.53 -8.18
CA SER A 395 -11.02 -8.26 -8.71
C SER A 395 -9.92 -7.18 -8.58
N PRO A 396 -9.59 -6.43 -9.64
CA PRO A 396 -8.61 -5.34 -9.56
C PRO A 396 -8.96 -4.24 -8.54
N SER A 397 -10.25 -4.06 -8.23
CA SER A 397 -10.70 -3.05 -7.25
C SER A 397 -10.31 -3.40 -5.82
N GLU A 398 -10.04 -4.67 -5.53
CA GLU A 398 -9.67 -5.19 -4.21
C GLU A 398 -8.15 -5.17 -3.98
N LEU A 399 -7.39 -4.79 -5.01
CA LEU A 399 -5.94 -4.89 -5.02
C LEU A 399 -5.25 -3.54 -4.82
N GLU A 400 -4.19 -3.56 -4.03
CA GLU A 400 -3.25 -2.44 -3.94
C GLU A 400 -2.61 -2.15 -5.31
N PRO A 401 -2.19 -0.90 -5.60
CA PRO A 401 -1.60 -0.56 -6.90
C PRO A 401 -0.45 -1.48 -7.33
N GLY A 402 0.45 -1.83 -6.41
CA GLY A 402 1.54 -2.76 -6.69
C GLY A 402 1.08 -4.20 -6.94
N GLN A 403 0.01 -4.65 -6.26
CA GLN A 403 -0.58 -5.97 -6.49
C GLN A 403 -1.30 -6.04 -7.84
N ARG A 404 -2.01 -4.97 -8.24
CA ARG A 404 -2.60 -4.86 -9.59
C ARG A 404 -1.55 -4.97 -10.67
N GLU A 405 -0.45 -4.23 -10.54
CA GLU A 405 0.64 -4.27 -11.51
C GLU A 405 1.28 -5.67 -11.57
N ALA A 406 1.61 -6.25 -10.40
CA ALA A 406 2.19 -7.59 -10.33
C ALA A 406 1.26 -8.63 -10.95
N ARG A 407 -0.05 -8.56 -10.68
CA ARG A 407 -1.07 -9.42 -11.29
C ARG A 407 -1.03 -9.34 -12.81
N LEU A 408 -1.07 -8.13 -13.39
CA LEU A 408 -1.03 -7.95 -14.85
C LEU A 408 0.24 -8.56 -15.47
N VAL A 409 1.41 -8.36 -14.84
CA VAL A 409 2.66 -8.92 -15.36
C VAL A 409 2.65 -10.45 -15.36
N LEU A 410 2.24 -11.07 -14.26
CA LEU A 410 2.22 -12.54 -14.16
C LEU A 410 1.21 -13.17 -15.12
N LEU A 411 0.05 -12.54 -15.24
CA LEU A 411 -0.99 -12.98 -16.15
C LEU A 411 -0.60 -12.80 -17.62
N ALA A 412 0.11 -11.73 -17.98
CA ALA A 412 0.64 -11.56 -19.34
C ALA A 412 1.70 -12.61 -19.66
N ARG A 413 2.63 -12.87 -18.73
CA ARG A 413 3.65 -13.93 -18.88
C ARG A 413 3.05 -15.33 -18.96
N SER A 414 1.95 -15.58 -18.25
CA SER A 414 1.21 -16.83 -18.35
C SER A 414 0.60 -17.03 -19.72
N ALA A 415 0.02 -15.98 -20.29
CA ALA A 415 -0.54 -16.00 -21.64
C ALA A 415 0.58 -16.22 -22.68
N ASP A 416 1.71 -15.53 -22.55
CA ASP A 416 2.91 -15.73 -23.37
C ASP A 416 3.38 -17.19 -23.37
N ALA A 417 3.58 -17.77 -22.17
CA ALA A 417 4.01 -19.16 -22.02
C ALA A 417 3.01 -20.20 -22.58
N GLN A 418 1.73 -19.81 -22.74
CA GLN A 418 0.67 -20.65 -23.32
C GLN A 418 0.43 -20.38 -24.81
N GLY A 419 1.19 -19.48 -25.45
CA GLY A 419 0.99 -19.09 -26.84
C GLY A 419 -0.24 -18.19 -27.08
N GLN A 420 -0.82 -17.61 -26.03
CA GLN A 420 -1.99 -16.72 -26.08
C GLN A 420 -1.55 -15.26 -26.27
N TYR A 421 -0.88 -14.99 -27.39
CA TYR A 421 -0.15 -13.74 -27.63
C TYR A 421 -1.02 -12.47 -27.60
N GLU A 422 -2.25 -12.55 -28.12
CA GLU A 422 -3.20 -11.42 -28.09
C GLU A 422 -3.57 -11.02 -26.65
N GLN A 423 -3.78 -12.01 -25.78
CA GLN A 423 -4.09 -11.77 -24.37
C GLN A 423 -2.87 -11.20 -23.62
N ALA A 424 -1.67 -11.67 -23.95
CA ALA A 424 -0.43 -11.12 -23.41
C ALA A 424 -0.27 -9.64 -23.77
N VAL A 425 -0.45 -9.29 -25.05
CA VAL A 425 -0.42 -7.90 -25.54
C VAL A 425 -1.49 -7.04 -24.86
N GLN A 426 -2.72 -7.54 -24.71
CA GLN A 426 -3.79 -6.80 -24.03
C GLN A 426 -3.41 -6.47 -22.58
N ARG A 427 -2.88 -7.44 -21.82
CA ARG A 427 -2.49 -7.24 -20.42
C ARG A 427 -1.29 -6.30 -20.27
N TRP A 428 -0.32 -6.36 -21.19
CA TRP A 428 0.76 -5.37 -21.21
C TRP A 428 0.26 -3.96 -21.54
N ARG A 429 -0.63 -3.81 -22.52
CA ARG A 429 -1.25 -2.50 -22.84
C ARG A 429 -2.01 -1.92 -21.66
N GLU A 430 -2.78 -2.75 -20.95
CA GLU A 430 -3.48 -2.34 -19.74
C GLU A 430 -2.49 -1.78 -18.70
N ARG A 431 -1.36 -2.46 -18.46
CA ARG A 431 -0.30 -1.98 -17.56
C ARG A 431 0.24 -0.62 -18.00
N HIS A 432 0.56 -0.44 -19.28
CA HIS A 432 1.06 0.83 -19.82
C HIS A 432 0.06 1.99 -19.65
N SER A 433 -1.25 1.72 -19.70
CA SER A 433 -2.28 2.73 -19.48
C SER A 433 -2.40 3.22 -18.03
N GLN A 434 -1.97 2.41 -17.06
CA GLN A 434 -2.16 2.65 -15.62
C GLN A 434 -0.95 3.30 -14.94
N THR A 435 0.21 3.36 -15.59
CA THR A 435 1.46 3.89 -15.01
C THR A 435 1.81 5.27 -15.59
N PRO A 436 2.16 6.27 -14.77
CA PRO A 436 2.57 7.59 -15.25
C PRO A 436 3.96 7.53 -15.91
N TYR A 437 3.95 7.40 -17.23
CA TYR A 437 5.11 7.33 -18.11
C TYR A 437 5.20 8.57 -19.02
N LEU A 438 6.38 8.81 -19.61
CA LEU A 438 6.57 9.88 -20.61
C LEU A 438 6.11 9.42 -22.00
N SER A 439 5.50 10.32 -22.79
CA SER A 439 5.10 10.01 -24.16
C SER A 439 6.32 10.05 -25.12
N PRO A 440 6.61 8.97 -25.89
CA PRO A 440 7.68 8.92 -26.87
C PRO A 440 7.58 10.03 -27.93
N THR A 441 6.36 10.38 -28.32
CA THR A 441 6.06 11.39 -29.35
C THR A 441 6.57 12.79 -28.98
N ALA A 442 6.74 13.06 -27.68
CA ALA A 442 7.26 14.33 -27.19
C ALA A 442 8.80 14.39 -27.18
N LEU A 443 9.48 13.28 -27.45
CA LEU A 443 10.91 13.10 -27.16
C LEU A 443 11.80 12.95 -28.39
N LEU A 444 11.22 12.65 -29.56
CA LEU A 444 11.94 12.70 -30.84
C LEU A 444 11.46 13.89 -31.67
N PRO A 445 12.37 14.63 -32.33
CA PRO A 445 11.98 15.69 -33.24
C PRO A 445 11.16 15.08 -34.38
N LYS A 446 9.94 15.60 -34.62
CA LYS A 446 9.09 15.15 -35.73
C LYS A 446 9.70 15.58 -37.07
N ALA A 447 10.59 14.73 -37.58
CA ALA A 447 10.92 14.50 -38.97
C ALA A 447 12.10 13.53 -38.96
N ALA A 448 11.93 12.35 -39.53
CA ALA A 448 12.99 11.37 -39.82
C ALA A 448 14.09 11.91 -40.79
N THR A 449 14.16 13.23 -41.00
CA THR A 449 14.90 13.91 -42.06
C THR A 449 15.46 15.28 -41.63
N LEU A 450 15.83 15.48 -40.38
CA LEU A 450 16.76 16.57 -40.07
C LEU A 450 18.14 16.12 -40.56
N ASN A 451 18.53 16.61 -41.75
CA ASN A 451 19.79 16.28 -42.40
C ASN A 451 20.96 16.44 -41.42
N MET A 452 21.91 15.51 -41.49
CA MET A 452 23.13 15.58 -40.71
C MET A 452 23.86 16.89 -41.08
N PRO A 453 24.07 17.84 -40.13
CA PRO A 453 24.78 19.08 -40.43
C PRO A 453 26.18 18.74 -40.96
N PRO A 454 26.75 19.47 -41.93
CA PRO A 454 28.05 19.15 -42.49
C PRO A 454 29.13 18.99 -41.41
N ALA A 455 30.07 18.08 -41.63
CA ALA A 455 31.15 17.83 -40.67
C ALA A 455 31.98 19.10 -40.47
N ALA A 456 32.11 19.55 -39.23
CA ALA A 456 32.95 20.68 -38.86
C ALA A 456 34.40 20.21 -38.61
N PRO A 457 35.41 21.10 -38.74
CA PRO A 457 36.80 20.77 -38.42
C PRO A 457 36.93 20.23 -36.98
N PRO A 458 37.79 19.24 -36.69
CA PRO A 458 37.89 18.63 -35.36
C PRO A 458 38.21 19.65 -34.25
N LEU A 459 37.58 19.48 -33.08
CA LEU A 459 37.96 20.25 -31.88
C LEU A 459 39.32 19.76 -31.35
N PRO A 460 40.05 20.58 -30.58
CA PRO A 460 41.21 20.12 -29.84
C PRO A 460 40.92 18.87 -29.01
N GLN A 461 41.86 17.92 -29.02
CA GLN A 461 41.80 16.73 -28.18
C GLN A 461 41.74 17.10 -26.70
N HIS A 462 41.24 16.15 -25.92
CA HIS A 462 40.80 16.44 -24.58
C HIS A 462 40.96 15.26 -23.62
N SER A 463 41.04 15.54 -22.32
CA SER A 463 41.30 14.53 -21.30
C SER A 463 40.08 13.74 -20.83
N ASP A 464 38.86 14.11 -21.24
CA ASP A 464 37.66 13.34 -20.86
C ASP A 464 37.67 11.94 -21.46
N ARG A 465 37.71 10.92 -20.60
CA ARG A 465 37.54 9.51 -20.97
C ARG A 465 36.06 9.15 -20.90
N VAL A 466 35.36 9.32 -22.02
CA VAL A 466 33.91 9.08 -22.13
C VAL A 466 33.59 8.23 -23.35
N ALA A 467 32.58 7.37 -23.22
CA ALA A 467 31.88 6.71 -24.31
C ALA A 467 30.37 6.95 -24.17
N PHE A 468 29.63 6.86 -25.27
CA PHE A 468 28.18 7.05 -25.28
C PHE A 468 27.47 5.73 -25.60
N LEU A 469 26.46 5.37 -24.81
CA LEU A 469 25.65 4.17 -25.03
C LEU A 469 24.29 4.57 -25.61
N LEU A 470 23.96 4.02 -26.78
CA LEU A 470 22.71 4.23 -27.49
C LEU A 470 21.98 2.90 -27.67
N GLY A 471 20.68 2.90 -27.44
CA GLY A 471 19.82 1.74 -27.70
C GLY A 471 18.35 2.12 -27.57
N LEU A 472 17.50 1.48 -28.37
CA LEU A 472 16.06 1.69 -28.31
C LEU A 472 15.44 0.90 -27.13
N PRO A 473 14.26 1.31 -26.62
CA PRO A 473 13.50 0.50 -25.69
C PRO A 473 13.30 -0.92 -26.23
N GLY A 474 13.50 -1.93 -25.35
CA GLY A 474 13.41 -3.34 -25.71
C GLY A 474 14.65 -3.92 -26.42
N SER A 475 15.64 -3.10 -26.82
CA SER A 475 16.85 -3.62 -27.47
C SER A 475 17.77 -4.40 -26.53
N GLY A 476 17.51 -4.38 -25.22
CA GLY A 476 18.35 -5.01 -24.21
C GLY A 476 19.49 -4.11 -23.71
N VAL A 477 19.54 -2.84 -24.16
CA VAL A 477 20.53 -1.83 -23.74
C VAL A 477 20.61 -1.68 -22.22
N GLN A 478 19.50 -1.85 -21.49
CA GLN A 478 19.46 -1.82 -20.03
C GLN A 478 20.30 -2.95 -19.40
N HIS A 479 20.25 -4.14 -19.98
CA HIS A 479 20.99 -5.30 -19.48
C HIS A 479 22.49 -5.15 -19.76
N LEU A 480 22.83 -4.54 -20.90
CA LEU A 480 24.20 -4.19 -21.21
C LEU A 480 24.73 -3.13 -20.25
N ALA A 481 23.99 -2.05 -20.04
CA ALA A 481 24.35 -0.97 -19.10
C ALA A 481 24.59 -1.52 -17.69
N ALA A 482 23.70 -2.37 -17.19
CA ALA A 482 23.84 -3.02 -15.88
C ALA A 482 25.08 -3.93 -15.81
N SER A 483 25.41 -4.66 -16.88
CA SER A 483 26.60 -5.49 -16.94
C SER A 483 27.89 -4.67 -16.98
N LEU A 484 27.91 -3.58 -17.75
CA LEU A 484 29.03 -2.64 -17.79
C LEU A 484 29.25 -1.97 -16.42
N GLN A 485 28.17 -1.65 -15.70
CA GLN A 485 28.25 -1.00 -14.38
C GLN A 485 28.93 -1.87 -13.31
N ARG A 486 28.89 -3.19 -13.45
CA ARG A 486 29.56 -4.12 -12.53
C ARG A 486 31.08 -4.15 -12.72
N HIS A 487 31.60 -3.62 -13.82
CA HIS A 487 33.03 -3.64 -14.12
C HIS A 487 33.79 -2.53 -13.36
N PRO A 488 34.86 -2.83 -12.62
CA PRO A 488 35.52 -1.85 -11.74
C PRO A 488 36.21 -0.69 -12.48
N ALA A 489 36.54 -0.87 -13.77
CA ALA A 489 37.15 0.16 -14.61
C ALA A 489 36.12 1.10 -15.29
N LEU A 490 34.83 0.82 -15.14
CA LEU A 490 33.75 1.57 -15.79
C LEU A 490 32.92 2.34 -14.77
N ALA A 491 32.34 3.46 -15.21
CA ALA A 491 31.28 4.16 -14.51
C ALA A 491 30.13 4.37 -15.51
N VAL A 492 28.95 3.83 -15.24
CA VAL A 492 27.79 3.95 -16.14
C VAL A 492 26.81 4.96 -15.57
N MET A 493 26.47 5.97 -16.37
CA MET A 493 25.49 6.99 -16.00
C MET A 493 24.08 6.53 -16.36
N THR A 494 23.19 6.52 -15.37
CA THR A 494 21.77 6.15 -15.52
C THR A 494 20.83 7.24 -14.98
N ASP A 495 21.38 8.39 -14.59
CA ASP A 495 20.69 9.49 -13.90
C ASP A 495 19.65 10.21 -14.76
N ARG A 496 19.68 10.00 -16.08
CA ARG A 496 18.69 10.53 -17.03
C ARG A 496 17.31 9.86 -16.93
N PHE A 497 17.19 8.73 -16.24
CA PHE A 497 15.99 7.89 -16.21
C PHE A 497 15.20 7.91 -14.87
N GLY A 498 15.61 8.70 -13.86
CA GLY A 498 15.12 8.48 -12.49
C GLY A 498 15.08 9.63 -11.49
N GLY A 499 15.08 10.91 -11.90
CA GLY A 499 15.01 12.06 -10.98
C GLY A 499 13.83 13.02 -11.25
N PRO A 500 13.31 13.75 -10.23
CA PRO A 500 12.34 14.84 -10.43
C PRO A 500 12.93 16.04 -11.17
N THR A 501 14.26 16.11 -11.28
CA THR A 501 14.99 17.16 -11.99
C THR A 501 15.79 16.56 -13.15
N LEU A 502 15.48 17.02 -14.37
CA LEU A 502 16.26 16.66 -15.56
C LEU A 502 17.67 17.23 -15.48
N ARG A 503 18.65 16.45 -15.93
CA ARG A 503 20.05 16.89 -15.98
C ARG A 503 20.20 18.04 -16.98
N HIS A 504 20.58 19.22 -16.49
CA HIS A 504 20.82 20.40 -17.33
C HIS A 504 22.21 20.38 -17.99
N ASP A 505 22.41 19.45 -18.91
CA ASP A 505 23.66 19.27 -19.65
C ASP A 505 23.57 19.63 -21.14
N GLY A 506 22.37 19.98 -21.62
CA GLY A 506 22.09 20.26 -23.02
C GLY A 506 21.83 19.02 -23.88
N PHE A 507 21.88 17.83 -23.30
CA PHE A 507 21.54 16.57 -23.98
C PHE A 507 20.27 15.93 -23.41
N SER A 508 19.88 16.23 -22.16
CA SER A 508 18.58 15.80 -21.62
C SER A 508 17.41 16.64 -22.12
N GLN A 509 17.70 17.85 -22.60
CA GLN A 509 16.77 18.76 -23.27
C GLN A 509 17.53 19.35 -24.47
N PRO A 510 17.68 18.55 -25.55
CA PRO A 510 18.48 18.92 -26.70
C PRO A 510 17.86 20.13 -27.43
N ASP A 511 18.72 21.08 -27.81
CA ASP A 511 18.37 22.16 -28.73
C ASP A 511 18.46 21.62 -30.16
N TRP A 512 17.43 20.87 -30.59
CA TRP A 512 17.43 20.25 -31.92
C TRP A 512 17.60 21.26 -33.06
N LEU A 513 17.07 22.47 -32.91
CA LEU A 513 17.23 23.52 -33.92
C LEU A 513 18.68 23.99 -33.98
N GLY A 514 19.31 24.26 -32.84
CA GLY A 514 20.73 24.60 -32.76
C GLY A 514 21.63 23.46 -33.26
N PHE A 515 21.30 22.20 -32.96
CA PHE A 515 22.05 21.05 -33.43
C PHE A 515 21.92 20.86 -34.95
N ALA A 516 20.74 21.08 -35.53
CA ALA A 516 20.52 21.02 -36.97
C ALA A 516 21.31 22.07 -37.75
N GLN A 517 21.60 23.22 -37.14
CA GLN A 517 22.44 24.27 -37.74
C GLN A 517 23.95 23.96 -37.66
N GLY A 518 24.33 22.94 -36.87
CA GLY A 518 25.72 22.65 -36.55
C GLY A 518 26.28 23.58 -35.47
N LEU A 519 27.09 23.01 -34.57
CA LEU A 519 27.69 23.77 -33.48
C LEU A 519 29.01 24.41 -33.90
N SER A 520 29.11 25.74 -33.75
CA SER A 520 30.40 26.44 -33.76
C SER A 520 31.34 25.92 -32.67
N GLU A 521 32.64 26.21 -32.80
CA GLU A 521 33.64 25.84 -31.79
C GLU A 521 33.27 26.35 -30.38
N GLY A 522 32.91 27.64 -30.26
CA GLY A 522 32.52 28.23 -28.98
C GLY A 522 31.28 27.56 -28.37
N GLN A 523 30.26 27.26 -29.18
CA GLN A 523 29.06 26.57 -28.71
C GLN A 523 29.36 25.14 -28.25
N ALA A 524 30.20 24.40 -28.98
CA ALA A 524 30.59 23.05 -28.60
C ALA A 524 31.39 23.03 -27.28
N LEU A 525 32.31 23.98 -27.08
CA LEU A 525 33.06 24.13 -25.83
C LEU A 525 32.15 24.51 -24.64
N ILE A 526 31.16 25.39 -24.85
CA ILE A 526 30.17 25.74 -23.82
C ILE A 526 29.32 24.53 -23.45
N LEU A 527 28.81 23.80 -24.44
CA LEU A 527 27.99 22.60 -24.23
C LEU A 527 28.78 21.55 -23.44
N ARG A 528 30.05 21.36 -23.78
CA ARG A 528 30.96 20.49 -23.04
C ARG A 528 31.12 20.88 -21.57
N ARG A 529 31.34 22.17 -21.30
CA ARG A 529 31.51 22.68 -19.93
C ARG A 529 30.23 22.46 -19.11
N ARG A 530 29.06 22.63 -19.73
CA ARG A 530 27.76 22.32 -19.12
C ARG A 530 27.65 20.84 -18.79
N TRP A 531 27.97 19.96 -19.73
CA TRP A 531 28.01 18.52 -19.51
C TRP A 531 28.93 18.12 -18.35
N ARG A 532 30.18 18.59 -18.33
CA ARG A 532 31.15 18.30 -17.25
C ARG A 532 30.63 18.74 -15.89
N LYS A 533 30.05 19.94 -15.80
CA LYS A 533 29.46 20.48 -14.56
C LYS A 533 28.28 19.63 -14.09
N ALA A 534 27.50 19.10 -15.01
CA ALA A 534 26.39 18.20 -14.69
C ALA A 534 26.89 16.84 -14.19
N VAL A 535 27.86 16.20 -14.87
CA VAL A 535 28.48 14.94 -14.39
C VAL A 535 29.09 15.13 -13.01
N ALA A 536 29.81 16.23 -12.77
CA ALA A 536 30.45 16.50 -11.48
C ALA A 536 29.48 16.43 -10.30
N ARG A 537 28.23 16.89 -10.49
CA ARG A 537 27.20 16.89 -9.44
C ARG A 537 26.67 15.48 -9.11
N THR A 538 26.82 14.53 -10.02
CA THR A 538 26.45 13.13 -9.78
C THR A 538 27.47 12.39 -8.90
N GLY A 539 28.63 13.00 -8.63
CA GLY A 539 29.74 12.35 -7.93
C GLY A 539 30.47 11.29 -8.77
N GLN A 540 30.08 11.11 -10.03
CA GLN A 540 30.61 10.05 -10.89
C GLN A 540 31.80 10.48 -11.75
N LEU A 541 32.38 11.68 -11.62
CA LEU A 541 33.59 12.06 -12.37
C LEU A 541 34.80 11.26 -11.84
N PRO A 542 35.31 10.26 -12.56
CA PRO A 542 36.44 9.49 -12.10
C PRO A 542 37.69 10.01 -12.81
N THR A 543 38.76 10.28 -12.08
CA THR A 543 40.06 10.61 -12.72
C THR A 543 40.71 9.39 -13.39
N ALA A 544 40.23 8.15 -13.14
CA ALA A 544 40.85 6.90 -13.62
C ALA A 544 39.94 5.92 -14.40
N ARG A 545 38.60 6.03 -14.32
CA ARG A 545 37.64 5.11 -14.98
C ARG A 545 37.12 5.68 -16.30
N LEU A 546 36.73 4.80 -17.23
CA LEU A 546 36.00 5.19 -18.44
C LEU A 546 34.52 5.43 -18.07
N LEU A 547 34.02 6.63 -18.36
CA LEU A 547 32.62 6.99 -18.15
C LEU A 547 31.78 6.57 -19.36
N ILE A 548 30.71 5.79 -19.15
CA ILE A 548 29.71 5.45 -20.15
C ILE A 548 28.47 6.31 -19.89
N ASP A 549 28.21 7.32 -20.72
CA ASP A 549 27.00 8.15 -20.62
C ASP A 549 25.89 7.50 -21.47
N TRP A 550 24.90 6.90 -20.82
CA TRP A 550 23.78 6.27 -21.51
C TRP A 550 22.75 7.31 -21.93
N MET A 551 22.59 7.49 -23.24
CA MET A 551 21.66 8.43 -23.81
C MET A 551 20.26 7.80 -23.94
N PRO A 552 19.21 8.44 -23.40
CA PRO A 552 17.83 7.93 -23.44
C PRO A 552 17.22 7.97 -24.84
N PHE A 553 17.71 8.86 -25.70
CA PHE A 553 17.22 9.04 -27.06
C PHE A 553 18.37 8.83 -28.04
N ALA A 554 18.16 7.93 -28.99
CA ALA A 554 19.11 7.62 -30.04
C ALA A 554 18.77 8.45 -31.29
N ASP A 555 18.93 9.77 -31.22
CA ASP A 555 18.66 10.67 -32.35
C ASP A 555 19.95 11.17 -33.03
N LEU A 556 19.83 11.40 -34.34
CA LEU A 556 20.97 11.74 -35.19
C LEU A 556 21.56 13.13 -34.88
N LEU A 557 20.73 14.10 -34.47
CA LEU A 557 21.21 15.45 -34.18
C LEU A 557 22.01 15.50 -32.89
N SER A 558 21.50 14.88 -31.83
CA SER A 558 22.24 14.72 -30.58
C SER A 558 23.56 13.98 -30.81
N TYR A 559 23.57 12.93 -31.65
CA TYR A 559 24.83 12.27 -32.04
C TYR A 559 25.81 13.23 -32.72
N THR A 560 25.37 14.04 -33.68
CA THR A 560 26.27 14.96 -34.38
C THR A 560 26.85 16.03 -33.45
N ALA A 561 26.05 16.50 -32.49
CA ALA A 561 26.51 17.37 -31.42
C ALA A 561 27.51 16.65 -30.50
N LEU A 562 27.24 15.40 -30.11
CA LEU A 562 28.15 14.59 -29.30
C LEU A 562 29.50 14.38 -29.99
N ALA A 563 29.51 13.95 -31.25
CA ALA A 563 30.73 13.73 -32.02
C ALA A 563 31.56 15.01 -32.17
N ARG A 564 30.89 16.17 -32.28
CA ARG A 564 31.55 17.48 -32.32
C ARG A 564 32.15 17.87 -30.96
N VAL A 565 31.41 17.64 -29.87
CA VAL A 565 31.79 18.02 -28.50
C VAL A 565 32.87 17.10 -27.92
N PHE A 566 32.82 15.82 -28.29
CA PHE A 566 33.69 14.74 -27.82
C PHE A 566 34.37 14.01 -28.99
N PRO A 567 35.28 14.69 -29.72
CA PRO A 567 35.95 14.08 -30.86
C PRO A 567 36.70 12.81 -30.46
N GLY A 568 36.44 11.71 -31.18
CA GLY A 568 37.08 10.41 -30.95
C GLY A 568 36.48 9.59 -29.80
N ALA A 569 35.48 10.10 -29.06
CA ALA A 569 34.77 9.30 -28.07
C ALA A 569 33.98 8.17 -28.75
N PRO A 570 34.13 6.90 -28.31
CA PRO A 570 33.41 5.79 -28.92
C PRO A 570 31.91 5.86 -28.61
N VAL A 571 31.11 5.41 -29.58
CA VAL A 571 29.64 5.31 -29.47
C VAL A 571 29.25 3.85 -29.62
N ILE A 572 28.66 3.30 -28.55
CA ILE A 572 28.14 1.94 -28.49
C ILE A 572 26.69 1.97 -28.98
N VAL A 573 26.39 1.24 -30.04
CA VAL A 573 25.04 1.12 -30.60
C VAL A 573 24.54 -0.30 -30.35
N VAL A 574 23.50 -0.43 -29.51
CA VAL A 574 22.86 -1.71 -29.21
C VAL A 574 21.72 -1.93 -30.18
N GLU A 575 21.83 -3.00 -30.96
CA GLU A 575 20.88 -3.40 -31.99
C GLU A 575 20.20 -4.69 -31.60
N ARG A 576 18.95 -4.85 -32.02
CA ARG A 576 18.15 -6.06 -31.84
C ARG A 576 17.04 -6.11 -32.87
N ASN A 577 16.54 -7.31 -33.18
CA ASN A 577 15.36 -7.50 -34.00
C ASN A 577 14.21 -6.55 -33.57
N PRO A 578 13.58 -5.78 -34.50
CA PRO A 578 12.54 -4.82 -34.14
C PRO A 578 11.29 -5.44 -33.53
N ALA A 579 10.94 -6.68 -33.91
CA ALA A 579 9.82 -7.39 -33.32
C ALA A 579 10.08 -7.74 -31.86
N ASP A 580 11.31 -8.16 -31.54
CA ASP A 580 11.73 -8.39 -30.16
C ASP A 580 11.84 -7.08 -29.38
N CYS A 581 12.32 -5.99 -30.00
CA CYS A 581 12.32 -4.66 -29.37
C CYS A 581 10.92 -4.22 -28.98
N LEU A 582 9.96 -4.32 -29.90
CA LEU A 582 8.57 -3.94 -29.65
C LEU A 582 7.95 -4.78 -28.53
N LEU A 583 8.15 -6.11 -28.60
CA LEU A 583 7.67 -7.04 -27.58
C LEU A 583 8.29 -6.78 -26.21
N ASP A 584 9.61 -6.63 -26.12
CA ASP A 584 10.29 -6.40 -24.85
C ASP A 584 9.99 -5.01 -24.30
N TRP A 585 9.73 -4.01 -25.13
CA TRP A 585 9.25 -2.72 -24.65
C TRP A 585 7.83 -2.82 -24.04
N LEU A 586 6.95 -3.62 -24.64
CA LEU A 586 5.62 -3.93 -24.09
C LEU A 586 5.74 -4.64 -22.73
N ALA A 587 6.52 -5.72 -22.68
CA ALA A 587 6.59 -6.62 -21.52
C ALA A 587 7.45 -6.07 -20.38
N PHE A 588 8.56 -5.41 -20.73
CA PHE A 588 9.62 -4.99 -19.84
C PHE A 588 9.96 -3.50 -20.08
N PRO A 589 9.09 -2.57 -19.64
CA PRO A 589 9.27 -1.13 -19.91
C PRO A 589 10.58 -0.54 -19.36
N GLY A 590 11.27 -1.27 -18.46
CA GLY A 590 12.63 -0.99 -18.04
C GLY A 590 12.81 0.41 -17.46
N MET A 591 14.02 0.96 -17.61
CA MET A 591 14.34 2.32 -17.16
C MET A 591 13.83 3.43 -18.10
N HIS A 592 13.46 3.10 -19.34
CA HIS A 592 13.00 4.10 -20.31
C HIS A 592 11.71 4.81 -19.86
N ARG A 593 10.82 4.13 -19.13
CA ARG A 593 9.56 4.70 -18.61
C ARG A 593 8.76 5.45 -19.69
N LEU A 594 8.77 4.92 -20.91
CA LEU A 594 8.08 5.47 -22.07
C LEU A 594 6.76 4.71 -22.31
N ARG A 595 5.65 5.45 -22.44
CA ARG A 595 4.31 4.90 -22.72
C ARG A 595 3.87 5.22 -24.13
N PHE A 596 3.37 4.22 -24.83
CA PHE A 596 2.61 4.38 -26.05
C PHE A 596 1.11 4.17 -25.80
N ASP A 597 0.29 4.77 -26.64
CA ASP A 597 -1.17 4.66 -26.62
C ASP A 597 -1.64 3.45 -27.48
N SER A 598 -0.82 3.00 -28.45
CA SER A 598 -1.09 1.81 -29.28
C SER A 598 0.19 1.12 -29.75
N PRO A 599 0.13 -0.19 -30.12
CA PRO A 599 1.24 -0.89 -30.77
C PRO A 599 1.72 -0.20 -32.06
N ALA A 600 0.80 0.38 -32.85
CA ALA A 600 1.14 1.19 -34.03
C ALA A 600 2.06 2.37 -33.68
N GLN A 601 1.69 3.18 -32.67
CA GLN A 601 2.51 4.33 -32.25
C GLN A 601 3.91 3.88 -31.75
N ALA A 602 3.96 2.76 -31.02
CA ALA A 602 5.23 2.17 -30.58
C ALA A 602 6.08 1.73 -31.77
N GLY A 603 5.47 1.07 -32.76
CA GLY A 603 6.12 0.64 -34.00
C GLY A 603 6.68 1.81 -34.82
N GLU A 604 5.88 2.86 -35.02
CA GLU A 604 6.30 4.08 -35.72
C GLU A 604 7.53 4.72 -35.03
N TRP A 605 7.48 4.84 -33.70
CA TRP A 605 8.57 5.44 -32.93
C TRP A 605 9.84 4.59 -32.99
N LEU A 606 9.73 3.27 -32.86
CA LEU A 606 10.87 2.35 -32.97
C LEU A 606 11.47 2.37 -34.37
N ALA A 607 10.66 2.40 -35.44
CA ALA A 607 11.13 2.51 -36.81
C ALA A 607 11.90 3.81 -37.05
N MET A 608 11.40 4.93 -36.53
CA MET A 608 12.11 6.22 -36.57
C MET A 608 13.45 6.14 -35.84
N GLY A 609 13.46 5.63 -34.60
CA GLY A 609 14.69 5.45 -33.81
C GLY A 609 15.70 4.51 -34.48
N GLN A 610 15.24 3.45 -35.13
CA GLN A 610 16.09 2.52 -35.86
C GLN A 610 16.72 3.17 -37.09
N GLY A 611 15.98 4.03 -37.79
CA GLY A 611 16.53 4.87 -38.86
C GLY A 611 17.66 5.77 -38.37
N HIS A 612 17.47 6.42 -37.20
CA HIS A 612 18.53 7.23 -36.58
C HIS A 612 19.74 6.39 -36.17
N LEU A 613 19.56 5.25 -35.50
CA LEU A 613 20.66 4.35 -35.12
C LEU A 613 21.43 3.83 -36.33
N SER A 614 20.72 3.47 -37.41
CA SER A 614 21.35 3.02 -38.66
C SER A 614 22.21 4.13 -39.29
N ALA A 615 21.71 5.37 -39.30
CA ALA A 615 22.44 6.53 -39.80
C ALA A 615 23.67 6.87 -38.92
N ILE A 616 23.54 6.72 -37.60
CA ILE A 616 24.64 6.89 -36.65
C ILE A 616 25.70 5.79 -36.85
N ALA A 617 25.26 4.54 -37.01
CA ALA A 617 26.16 3.39 -37.16
C ALA A 617 26.93 3.41 -38.50
N ALA A 618 26.38 4.06 -39.52
CA ALA A 618 27.04 4.30 -40.80
C ALA A 618 27.93 5.55 -40.83
N SER A 619 27.95 6.35 -39.75
CA SER A 619 28.73 7.59 -39.69
C SER A 619 30.19 7.34 -39.30
N ASP A 620 31.08 8.18 -39.82
CA ASP A 620 32.53 8.17 -39.58
C ASP A 620 32.98 9.25 -38.55
N ARG A 621 32.05 10.00 -37.95
CA ARG A 621 32.37 11.12 -37.05
C ARG A 621 32.89 10.70 -35.67
N SER A 622 32.61 9.46 -35.28
CA SER A 622 33.06 8.82 -34.04
C SER A 622 33.37 7.34 -34.28
N PRO A 623 34.26 6.71 -33.50
CA PRO A 623 34.40 5.27 -33.49
C PRO A 623 33.07 4.61 -33.07
N ILE A 624 32.43 3.87 -33.97
CA ILE A 624 31.18 3.16 -33.68
C ILE A 624 31.49 1.72 -33.26
N ILE A 625 30.92 1.28 -32.14
CA ILE A 625 30.94 -0.11 -31.67
C ILE A 625 29.52 -0.65 -31.75
N ARG A 626 29.25 -1.51 -32.73
CA ARG A 626 27.95 -2.17 -32.89
C ARG A 626 27.87 -3.40 -32.00
N VAL A 627 26.79 -3.53 -31.26
CA VAL A 627 26.52 -4.65 -30.37
C VAL A 627 25.16 -5.22 -30.74
N ALA A 628 25.15 -6.36 -31.41
CA ALA A 628 23.93 -7.15 -31.56
C ALA A 628 23.60 -7.77 -30.20
N PHE A 629 22.41 -7.50 -29.67
CA PHE A 629 22.01 -8.05 -28.38
C PHE A 629 21.89 -9.57 -28.44
N GLU A 630 21.54 -10.11 -29.60
CA GLU A 630 21.50 -11.54 -29.89
C GLU A 630 22.85 -12.22 -29.62
N ASP A 631 23.97 -11.60 -30.00
CA ASP A 631 25.32 -12.13 -29.72
C ASP A 631 25.61 -12.20 -28.21
N LEU A 632 25.10 -11.24 -27.43
CA LEU A 632 25.21 -11.24 -25.97
C LEU A 632 24.37 -12.34 -25.32
N LEU A 633 23.29 -12.79 -25.97
CA LEU A 633 22.47 -13.90 -25.47
C LEU A 633 23.08 -15.25 -25.84
N GLU A 634 23.57 -15.40 -27.07
CA GLU A 634 24.07 -16.67 -27.61
C GLU A 634 25.52 -16.96 -27.17
N ARG A 635 26.36 -15.92 -27.10
CA ARG A 635 27.80 -16.02 -26.79
C ARG A 635 28.22 -14.95 -25.77
N PRO A 636 27.63 -14.93 -24.56
CA PRO A 636 27.74 -13.83 -23.60
C PRO A 636 29.18 -13.46 -23.23
N GLU A 637 30.03 -14.46 -22.96
CA GLU A 637 31.42 -14.23 -22.55
C GLU A 637 32.25 -13.61 -23.67
N GLN A 638 32.16 -14.16 -24.87
CA GLN A 638 32.92 -13.70 -26.04
C GLN A 638 32.47 -12.31 -26.50
N ALA A 639 31.16 -12.11 -26.70
CA ALA A 639 30.60 -10.86 -27.17
C ALA A 639 30.87 -9.71 -26.19
N PHE A 640 30.78 -9.97 -24.88
CA PHE A 640 31.08 -8.95 -23.88
C PHE A 640 32.58 -8.65 -23.78
N ALA A 641 33.45 -9.67 -23.88
CA ALA A 641 34.89 -9.46 -23.90
C ALA A 641 35.33 -8.64 -25.13
N ASP A 642 34.71 -8.87 -26.29
CA ASP A 642 35.01 -8.11 -27.51
C ASP A 642 34.57 -6.65 -27.40
N LEU A 643 33.40 -6.39 -26.79
CA LEU A 643 32.98 -5.02 -26.45
C LEU A 643 33.98 -4.32 -25.51
N LEU A 644 34.42 -4.99 -24.44
CA LEU A 644 35.38 -4.40 -23.49
C LEU A 644 36.72 -4.10 -24.16
N LYS A 645 37.22 -4.99 -25.01
CA LYS A 645 38.44 -4.75 -25.82
C LYS A 645 38.26 -3.55 -26.77
N ALA A 646 37.10 -3.44 -27.43
CA ALA A 646 36.80 -2.30 -28.30
C ALA A 646 36.76 -0.96 -27.53
N LEU A 647 36.37 -1.00 -26.25
CA LEU A 647 36.43 0.14 -25.32
C LEU A 647 37.82 0.34 -24.69
N GLN A 648 38.81 -0.48 -25.05
CA GLN A 648 40.15 -0.48 -24.45
C GLN A 648 40.12 -0.72 -22.94
N VAL A 649 39.26 -1.64 -22.51
CA VAL A 649 39.11 -2.09 -21.13
C VAL A 649 39.49 -3.58 -21.06
N ASP A 650 40.24 -3.95 -20.03
CA ASP A 650 40.62 -5.34 -19.81
C ASP A 650 39.35 -6.20 -19.55
N PRO A 651 39.09 -7.26 -20.34
CA PRO A 651 37.94 -8.13 -20.14
C PRO A 651 38.11 -9.12 -18.98
N ALA A 652 39.27 -9.21 -18.33
CA ALA A 652 39.54 -10.19 -17.29
C ALA A 652 38.51 -10.16 -16.14
N GLY A 653 37.88 -11.31 -15.87
CA GLY A 653 36.89 -11.46 -14.79
C GLY A 653 35.53 -10.79 -15.04
N ALA A 654 35.32 -10.16 -16.21
CA ALA A 654 34.06 -9.57 -16.58
C ALA A 654 33.08 -10.65 -17.09
N SER A 655 31.80 -10.55 -16.70
CA SER A 655 30.75 -11.42 -17.23
C SER A 655 29.50 -10.61 -17.56
N PHE A 656 28.90 -10.91 -18.71
CA PHE A 656 27.60 -10.37 -19.06
C PHE A 656 26.52 -11.12 -18.29
N ARG A 657 25.59 -10.36 -17.68
CA ARG A 657 24.43 -10.93 -16.98
C ARG A 657 23.20 -10.06 -17.22
N CYS A 658 22.19 -10.65 -17.83
CA CYS A 658 20.87 -10.05 -17.92
C CYS A 658 20.26 -9.88 -16.53
N GLU A 659 19.57 -8.76 -16.35
CA GLU A 659 18.79 -8.53 -15.13
C GLU A 659 17.54 -9.41 -15.13
N ARG A 660 17.24 -9.98 -13.97
CA ARG A 660 16.00 -10.69 -13.73
C ARG A 660 14.99 -9.75 -13.08
N THR A 661 13.72 -10.01 -13.33
CA THR A 661 12.58 -9.22 -12.85
C THR A 661 11.75 -10.07 -11.89
N LEU A 662 10.95 -9.41 -11.02
CA LEU A 662 9.85 -10.02 -10.24
C LEU A 662 10.11 -11.48 -9.81
N GLY A 663 10.90 -11.71 -8.76
CA GLY A 663 11.15 -13.06 -8.25
C GLY A 663 11.95 -13.93 -9.22
N ASP A 664 13.02 -13.38 -9.79
CA ASP A 664 14.03 -14.12 -10.57
C ASP A 664 13.57 -14.60 -11.97
N LEU A 665 12.50 -14.04 -12.52
CA LEU A 665 12.05 -14.31 -13.88
C LEU A 665 12.86 -13.53 -14.92
N SER A 666 13.01 -14.05 -16.15
CA SER A 666 13.74 -13.35 -17.23
C SER A 666 13.16 -11.95 -17.48
N GLY A 667 14.03 -10.95 -17.65
CA GLY A 667 13.66 -9.57 -17.99
C GLY A 667 13.64 -9.27 -19.49
N PHE A 668 13.68 -10.31 -20.32
CA PHE A 668 13.73 -10.25 -21.78
C PHE A 668 13.15 -11.56 -22.36
N HIS A 669 12.70 -11.52 -23.61
CA HIS A 669 12.32 -12.73 -24.37
C HIS A 669 13.52 -13.28 -25.17
N ALA A 670 13.49 -14.57 -25.52
CA ALA A 670 14.52 -15.20 -26.35
C ALA A 670 14.59 -14.58 -27.76
N ASN A 671 15.71 -14.80 -28.45
CA ASN A 671 15.92 -14.33 -29.82
C ASN A 671 14.79 -14.84 -30.76
N GLY A 672 14.15 -13.92 -31.49
CA GLY A 672 13.11 -14.22 -32.46
C GLY A 672 11.73 -14.49 -31.88
N HIS A 673 11.54 -14.40 -30.56
CA HIS A 673 10.25 -14.66 -29.91
C HIS A 673 9.15 -13.70 -30.38
N GLY A 674 9.51 -12.46 -30.74
CA GLY A 674 8.62 -11.46 -31.33
C GLY A 674 7.99 -11.89 -32.65
N GLN A 675 8.55 -12.87 -33.37
CA GLN A 675 7.93 -13.43 -34.57
C GLN A 675 6.62 -14.16 -34.25
N ALA A 676 6.53 -14.80 -33.08
CA ALA A 676 5.31 -15.46 -32.64
C ALA A 676 4.16 -14.46 -32.41
N TYR A 677 4.50 -13.19 -32.21
CA TYR A 677 3.57 -12.07 -32.02
C TYR A 677 3.19 -11.36 -33.33
N ALA A 678 3.54 -11.91 -34.51
CA ALA A 678 3.33 -11.25 -35.80
C ALA A 678 1.88 -10.77 -36.03
N GLU A 679 0.90 -11.56 -35.60
CA GLU A 679 -0.53 -11.21 -35.69
C GLU A 679 -0.93 -10.22 -34.59
N ALA A 680 -0.61 -10.53 -33.34
CA ALA A 680 -0.97 -9.72 -32.17
C ALA A 680 -0.33 -8.31 -32.19
N LEU A 681 0.80 -8.14 -32.88
CA LEU A 681 1.52 -6.88 -33.05
C LEU A 681 1.53 -6.37 -34.50
N ALA A 682 0.64 -6.88 -35.36
CA ALA A 682 0.65 -6.58 -36.80
C ALA A 682 0.69 -5.07 -37.11
N GLU A 683 -0.08 -4.26 -36.39
CA GLU A 683 -0.11 -2.80 -36.57
C GLU A 683 1.24 -2.13 -36.26
N GLY A 684 1.92 -2.56 -35.19
CA GLY A 684 3.24 -2.04 -34.84
C GLY A 684 4.33 -2.54 -35.78
N LEU A 685 4.24 -3.80 -36.19
CA LEU A 685 5.23 -4.44 -37.06
C LEU A 685 5.16 -3.99 -38.52
N ALA A 686 4.03 -3.41 -38.94
CA ALA A 686 3.85 -2.87 -40.29
C ALA A 686 4.90 -1.80 -40.67
N HIS A 687 5.47 -1.11 -39.68
CA HIS A 687 6.49 -0.08 -39.87
C HIS A 687 7.90 -0.61 -40.20
N PHE A 688 8.14 -1.92 -40.10
CA PHE A 688 9.44 -2.56 -40.39
C PHE A 688 9.44 -3.41 -41.67
N ARG A 689 8.35 -3.40 -42.44
CA ARG A 689 8.17 -4.22 -43.65
C ARG A 689 8.67 -3.55 -44.92
#